data_AF-A0A1Z8SN92-F1
#
_entry.id   AF-A0A1Z8SN92-F1
#
_cell.length_a   1.000
_cell.length_b   1.000
_cell.length_c   1.000
_cell.angle_alpha   90.00
_cell.angle_beta   90.00
_cell.angle_gamma   90.00
#
_symmetry.space_group_name_H-M   'P 1'
#
loop_
_entity.id
_entity.type
_entity.pdbx_description
1 polymer ?
#
loop_
_entity_poly.entity_id
_entity_poly.type
_entity_poly.pdbx_seq_one_letter_code
_entity_poly.pdbx_strand_id
1 'polypeptide(L)'
;CGGGGSGNDECAGAVAVFDGANAFDTTGFTDSLDPAPTGCTNAFGANSSDGWFIYTATADGLATFNTCDPNGYDTDLSVYSGTCGALNLLGCDGDGSGLAGCQLFDSEVVTNVIAGENYIIRIGGFDVGGSGPGTLTITVGGGPLVEDCTNGVDDDGDGLADCADPDCFGNPACGGGGGGNDECAGAVAVFDGVNPFDTTGFTDSPEPDPTGCTNFFGDMSSDGWFTYTATDTGTATFNTCDPGGYDTDIAVYAGTCGALALLGCDGDSNPLAGCQGFASELSVSVVSGETYIIRIGGFSAGLSGPGTLTISTGTGPLIEDCTNGVDDDGDGLADCADPDCAANPACGGGGGGNDECTGALAVFDGANAYDTFGLTNSADPVPTSCSGGGFGGINNDGWFAYTATSSGSATFNTCDPNGFDTDIAVYSGDCTSLALLACDGDGSDLVGCQTFDSEAVVDVIAGETYTVRIGAFGAGTTGTGTLTITVGAGPVPENCTNGTDDDGDGLVDCEDTDCDQDPACAAPPVENCTNGTDDDGDGLADCADPDCSGNPNCVTNDFTFFAEDTSATYSPDTGTGSFSADVSAVEDASAAGYPNETQGFSFGLSHDASLLSADTFNAGSALSALNAGSGPDFLDVNTFSDGITCGCVYSFSSPGTITLQLASQTTLGTIAYNTVPSGLIGNSAGVTTSLNWSNALGAPPVINIMVVNGQANPANLINGSVDLVAAIGGFVRGDVNDDGGINIADAVSLLAGLFTGGLLPCADAADANDDGSTNIADAVYVLANLFSGGPGMPAPTGPACGPDPTTDALDCASYNSCP
;
A
#
# COMPACT_ATOMS: atom_id res chain seq x y z
N CYS A 1 -1.15 60.11 17.84
CA CYS A 1 0.18 59.50 17.75
C CYS A 1 -0.03 58.02 17.99
N GLY A 2 -0.03 57.24 16.92
CA GLY A 2 -0.34 55.81 16.91
C GLY A 2 0.84 54.95 17.33
N GLY A 3 0.58 53.65 17.47
CA GLY A 3 1.53 52.62 17.85
C GLY A 3 0.78 51.41 18.40
N GLY A 4 -0.01 50.73 17.55
CA GLY A 4 -0.48 49.38 17.81
C GLY A 4 0.47 48.44 17.09
N GLY A 5 1.56 48.07 17.76
CA GLY A 5 2.45 47.02 17.28
C GLY A 5 1.77 45.67 17.48
N SER A 6 1.69 44.90 16.40
CA SER A 6 1.40 43.47 16.37
C SER A 6 2.29 42.74 17.37
N GLY A 7 1.74 41.74 18.05
CA GLY A 7 2.35 41.16 19.26
C GLY A 7 3.71 40.51 19.05
N ASN A 8 4.11 40.20 17.81
CA ASN A 8 5.28 39.40 17.43
C ASN A 8 6.21 40.07 16.40
N ASP A 9 6.19 41.40 16.30
CA ASP A 9 7.07 42.19 15.43
C ASP A 9 8.55 42.21 15.91
N GLU A 10 8.81 41.70 17.12
CA GLU A 10 10.15 41.62 17.71
C GLU A 10 10.27 40.29 18.45
N CYS A 11 11.49 39.74 18.57
CA CYS A 11 11.73 38.43 19.21
C CYS A 11 11.09 38.31 20.60
N ALA A 12 11.14 39.38 21.41
CA ALA A 12 10.55 39.39 22.75
C ALA A 12 9.02 39.19 22.78
N GLY A 13 8.36 39.36 21.64
CA GLY A 13 6.94 39.17 21.40
C GLY A 13 6.59 37.87 20.67
N ALA A 14 7.54 36.94 20.49
CA ALA A 14 7.33 35.73 19.72
C ALA A 14 6.04 34.97 20.12
N VAL A 15 5.23 34.59 19.13
CA VAL A 15 3.94 33.91 19.32
C VAL A 15 4.12 32.39 19.18
N ALA A 16 3.45 31.64 20.05
CA ALA A 16 3.54 30.18 20.05
C ALA A 16 2.93 29.54 18.79
N VAL A 17 3.64 28.56 18.22
CA VAL A 17 3.21 27.73 17.08
C VAL A 17 3.30 26.24 17.45
N PHE A 18 2.65 25.37 16.68
CA PHE A 18 2.49 23.94 16.97
C PHE A 18 2.73 23.06 15.72
N ASP A 19 2.81 21.74 15.90
CA ASP A 19 2.99 20.80 14.78
C ASP A 19 1.85 20.89 13.76
N GLY A 20 2.20 20.84 12.48
CA GLY A 20 1.30 21.09 11.37
C GLY A 20 1.26 22.56 10.96
N ALA A 21 0.16 22.98 10.35
CA ALA A 21 0.03 24.28 9.69
C ALA A 21 -0.34 25.42 10.66
N ASN A 22 0.41 26.52 10.60
CA ASN A 22 0.23 27.74 11.39
C ASN A 22 0.13 28.94 10.46
N ALA A 23 -1.01 29.60 10.41
CA ALA A 23 -1.17 30.82 9.62
C ALA A 23 -0.39 32.00 10.24
N PHE A 24 0.28 32.79 9.41
CA PHE A 24 0.92 34.05 9.78
C PHE A 24 0.61 35.17 8.79
N ASP A 25 0.82 36.41 9.21
CA ASP A 25 0.73 37.60 8.34
C ASP A 25 1.70 38.68 8.84
N THR A 26 2.71 38.97 8.02
CA THR A 26 3.75 39.98 8.30
C THR A 26 3.34 41.38 7.80
N THR A 27 2.12 41.55 7.28
CA THR A 27 1.65 42.85 6.78
C THR A 27 1.68 43.91 7.87
N GLY A 28 2.52 44.93 7.67
CA GLY A 28 2.66 46.05 8.59
C GLY A 28 3.69 45.85 9.71
N PHE A 29 4.44 44.74 9.67
CA PHE A 29 5.59 44.50 10.54
C PHE A 29 6.78 45.36 10.10
N THR A 30 7.68 45.64 11.02
CA THR A 30 8.91 46.40 10.78
C THR A 30 10.12 45.49 10.77
N ASP A 31 11.21 45.90 10.11
CA ASP A 31 12.46 45.13 10.17
C ASP A 31 12.99 45.16 11.61
N SER A 32 13.14 43.98 12.22
CA SER A 32 13.63 43.83 13.59
C SER A 32 15.05 44.38 13.73
N LEU A 33 15.37 44.85 14.93
CA LEU A 33 16.72 45.34 15.24
C LEU A 33 17.78 44.21 15.25
N ASP A 34 17.33 42.96 15.41
CA ASP A 34 18.17 41.79 15.27
C ASP A 34 18.60 41.62 13.80
N PRO A 35 19.92 41.61 13.51
CA PRO A 35 20.40 41.55 12.14
C PRO A 35 19.95 40.25 11.45
N ALA A 36 19.71 40.33 10.15
CA ALA A 36 19.50 39.13 9.35
C ALA A 36 20.67 38.14 9.55
N PRO A 37 20.39 36.83 9.64
CA PRO A 37 21.41 35.81 9.84
C PRO A 37 22.44 35.82 8.70
N THR A 38 23.68 35.45 9.02
CA THR A 38 24.76 35.31 8.03
C THR A 38 25.17 33.85 7.91
N GLY A 39 25.40 33.35 6.70
CA GLY A 39 25.87 31.98 6.47
C GLY A 39 24.80 30.99 6.00
N CYS A 40 23.64 31.47 5.53
CA CYS A 40 22.63 30.65 4.90
C CYS A 40 23.19 30.00 3.62
N THR A 41 22.92 28.71 3.44
CA THR A 41 23.40 27.90 2.31
C THR A 41 22.67 28.22 1.01
N ASN A 42 21.41 28.62 1.11
CA ASN A 42 20.56 29.05 0.00
C ASN A 42 20.46 30.58 -0.07
N ALA A 43 19.78 31.10 -1.10
CA ALA A 43 19.53 32.53 -1.21
C ALA A 43 18.74 33.00 0.02
N PHE A 44 19.22 34.06 0.67
CA PHE A 44 18.56 34.66 1.84
C PHE A 44 18.62 36.17 1.67
N GLY A 45 17.46 36.79 1.65
CA GLY A 45 17.26 38.17 1.24
C GLY A 45 17.47 39.19 2.35
N ALA A 46 16.62 40.21 2.34
CA ALA A 46 16.60 41.30 3.29
C ALA A 46 15.97 40.90 4.64
N ASN A 47 15.23 39.80 4.70
CA ASN A 47 14.38 39.39 5.81
C ASN A 47 13.56 40.56 6.36
N SER A 48 12.89 41.26 5.44
CA SER A 48 12.18 42.51 5.70
C SER A 48 10.82 42.25 6.33
N SER A 49 10.32 43.18 7.14
CA SER A 49 9.01 43.09 7.79
C SER A 49 8.82 41.75 8.53
N ASP A 50 9.77 41.39 9.38
CA ASP A 50 9.85 40.04 9.92
C ASP A 50 9.03 39.81 11.20
N GLY A 51 8.40 38.64 11.29
CA GLY A 51 7.64 38.17 12.43
C GLY A 51 8.34 37.06 13.18
N TRP A 52 8.15 37.03 14.51
CA TRP A 52 8.78 36.08 15.40
C TRP A 52 7.80 35.06 16.00
N PHE A 53 8.21 33.80 16.07
CA PHE A 53 7.42 32.69 16.58
C PHE A 53 8.26 31.83 17.52
N ILE A 54 7.60 31.12 18.42
CA ILE A 54 8.24 30.18 19.35
C ILE A 54 7.57 28.82 19.23
N TYR A 55 8.37 27.80 19.00
CA TYR A 55 7.95 26.41 18.87
C TYR A 55 8.51 25.61 20.04
N THR A 56 7.66 24.81 20.70
CA THR A 56 8.11 23.83 21.70
C THR A 56 8.01 22.45 21.06
N ALA A 57 9.15 21.79 20.87
CA ALA A 57 9.18 20.49 20.20
C ALA A 57 8.37 19.43 20.96
N THR A 58 7.55 18.68 20.22
CA THR A 58 6.65 17.65 20.78
C THR A 58 7.31 16.26 20.87
N ALA A 59 8.37 16.04 20.10
CA ALA A 59 9.19 14.84 20.08
C ALA A 59 10.64 15.22 19.73
N ASP A 60 11.57 14.32 20.08
CA ASP A 60 12.96 14.37 19.63
C ASP A 60 13.02 13.99 18.15
N GLY A 61 13.89 14.64 17.38
CA GLY A 61 14.20 14.25 16.00
C GLY A 61 14.40 15.42 15.04
N LEU A 62 14.45 15.10 13.76
CA LEU A 62 14.54 16.08 12.69
C LEU A 62 13.19 16.81 12.54
N ALA A 63 13.23 18.14 12.66
CA ALA A 63 12.09 19.00 12.39
C ALA A 63 12.28 19.74 11.07
N THR A 64 11.24 19.67 10.23
CA THR A 64 11.12 20.46 9.02
C THR A 64 10.20 21.65 9.29
N PHE A 65 10.69 22.85 9.02
CA PHE A 65 9.95 24.11 9.04
C PHE A 65 9.85 24.61 7.62
N ASN A 66 8.65 24.79 7.05
CA ASN A 66 8.50 25.37 5.71
C ASN A 66 7.38 26.40 5.62
N THR A 67 7.49 27.31 4.65
CA THR A 67 6.52 28.36 4.35
C THR A 67 5.71 28.09 3.07
N CYS A 68 5.57 26.82 2.70
CA CYS A 68 4.80 26.41 1.53
C CYS A 68 3.33 26.88 1.63
N ASP A 69 2.95 27.78 0.73
CA ASP A 69 1.61 28.33 0.59
C ASP A 69 1.41 28.84 -0.86
N PRO A 70 0.50 28.24 -1.66
CA PRO A 70 0.25 28.66 -3.04
C PRO A 70 -0.08 30.15 -3.21
N ASN A 71 -0.55 30.81 -2.15
CA ASN A 71 -0.89 32.24 -2.14
C ASN A 71 0.09 33.09 -1.30
N GLY A 72 1.20 32.50 -0.88
CA GLY A 72 2.25 33.14 -0.09
C GLY A 72 3.07 34.14 -0.90
N TYR A 73 3.92 34.86 -0.19
CA TYR A 73 4.92 35.75 -0.76
C TYR A 73 6.32 35.11 -0.65
N ASP A 74 7.32 35.76 -1.25
CA ASP A 74 8.72 35.36 -1.21
C ASP A 74 9.29 35.54 0.20
N THR A 75 9.47 34.43 0.91
CA THR A 75 9.81 34.41 2.34
C THR A 75 11.30 34.20 2.57
N ASP A 76 11.79 34.74 3.68
CA ASP A 76 13.03 34.34 4.32
C ASP A 76 12.69 33.66 5.65
N LEU A 77 13.16 32.44 5.88
CA LEU A 77 12.92 31.65 7.10
C LEU A 77 14.23 31.37 7.84
N SER A 78 14.24 31.61 9.15
CA SER A 78 15.37 31.29 10.01
C SER A 78 14.93 30.71 11.34
N VAL A 79 15.65 29.67 11.79
CA VAL A 79 15.35 28.93 13.02
C VAL A 79 16.55 29.01 13.96
N TYR A 80 16.28 29.29 15.23
CA TYR A 80 17.27 29.54 16.26
C TYR A 80 17.01 28.69 17.51
N SER A 81 18.08 28.30 18.19
CA SER A 81 18.04 27.87 19.60
C SER A 81 18.36 29.05 20.53
N GLY A 82 18.05 28.88 21.82
CA GLY A 82 18.35 29.85 22.87
C GLY A 82 17.20 30.85 23.11
N THR A 83 17.55 32.07 23.53
CA THR A 83 16.57 33.10 23.91
C THR A 83 16.89 34.43 23.26
N CYS A 84 15.89 35.29 23.06
CA CYS A 84 16.07 36.63 22.49
C CYS A 84 17.22 37.41 23.15
N GLY A 85 18.13 37.94 22.32
CA GLY A 85 19.38 38.60 22.75
C GLY A 85 20.58 37.66 22.91
N ALA A 86 20.39 36.35 22.77
CA ALA A 86 21.43 35.31 22.73
C ALA A 86 21.00 34.15 21.82
N LEU A 87 20.54 34.48 20.61
CA LEU A 87 20.08 33.50 19.63
C LEU A 87 21.27 32.79 18.97
N ASN A 88 21.16 31.48 18.81
CA ASN A 88 22.10 30.67 18.05
C ASN A 88 21.39 30.11 16.81
N LEU A 89 21.86 30.50 15.62
CA LEU A 89 21.26 30.12 14.36
C LEU A 89 21.46 28.62 14.12
N LEU A 90 20.36 27.90 13.88
CA LEU A 90 20.36 26.48 13.55
C LEU A 90 20.27 26.25 12.04
N GLY A 91 19.51 27.09 11.34
CA GLY A 91 19.39 27.05 9.90
C GLY A 91 18.64 28.27 9.37
N CYS A 92 18.89 28.60 8.11
CA CYS A 92 18.16 29.65 7.41
C CYS A 92 18.11 29.36 5.91
N ASP A 93 16.98 29.70 5.32
CA ASP A 93 16.67 29.52 3.91
C ASP A 93 15.74 30.64 3.44
N GLY A 94 15.85 31.03 2.18
CA GLY A 94 15.02 32.05 1.55
C GLY A 94 14.55 31.66 0.16
N ASP A 95 14.88 30.47 -0.35
CA ASP A 95 14.38 29.97 -1.64
C ASP A 95 14.53 28.43 -1.72
N GLY A 96 13.40 27.71 -1.81
CA GLY A 96 13.26 26.45 -2.55
C GLY A 96 13.28 25.14 -1.76
N SER A 97 12.11 24.72 -1.26
CA SER A 97 11.88 23.33 -0.80
C SER A 97 11.68 22.33 -1.96
N GLY A 98 11.29 22.83 -3.15
CA GLY A 98 10.88 21.98 -4.27
C GLY A 98 9.61 21.15 -3.99
N LEU A 99 8.86 21.48 -2.93
CA LEU A 99 7.67 20.75 -2.52
C LEU A 99 6.51 20.97 -3.52
N ALA A 100 5.83 19.88 -3.87
CA ALA A 100 4.72 19.90 -4.82
C ALA A 100 3.54 20.71 -4.27
N GLY A 101 3.00 21.63 -5.07
CA GLY A 101 1.88 22.49 -4.67
C GLY A 101 2.30 23.79 -3.96
N CYS A 102 3.60 24.07 -3.87
CA CYS A 102 4.13 25.30 -3.28
C CYS A 102 4.47 26.35 -4.35
N GLN A 103 4.53 27.61 -3.93
CA GLN A 103 5.14 28.69 -4.68
C GLN A 103 6.66 28.44 -4.84
N LEU A 104 7.25 28.87 -5.96
CA LEU A 104 8.67 28.58 -6.29
C LEU A 104 9.72 29.27 -5.39
N PHE A 105 9.26 30.00 -4.38
CA PHE A 105 10.01 30.90 -3.50
C PHE A 105 9.56 30.73 -2.04
N ASP A 106 9.07 29.54 -1.70
CA ASP A 106 8.90 29.16 -0.31
C ASP A 106 10.28 28.89 0.32
N SER A 107 10.34 28.89 1.66
CA SER A 107 11.57 28.62 2.40
C SER A 107 11.38 27.36 3.23
N GLU A 108 12.43 26.56 3.36
CA GLU A 108 12.47 25.37 4.19
C GLU A 108 13.76 25.30 5.01
N VAL A 109 13.61 25.07 6.32
CA VAL A 109 14.72 24.78 7.22
C VAL A 109 14.48 23.43 7.86
N VAL A 110 15.46 22.56 7.74
CA VAL A 110 15.48 21.25 8.40
C VAL A 110 16.52 21.29 9.51
N THR A 111 16.13 21.03 10.75
CA THR A 111 17.05 21.05 11.89
C THR A 111 16.62 20.14 13.03
N ASN A 112 17.58 19.84 13.89
CA ASN A 112 17.47 18.95 15.03
C ASN A 112 16.74 19.63 16.19
N VAL A 113 15.64 19.03 16.67
CA VAL A 113 14.87 19.51 17.82
C VAL A 113 14.75 18.49 18.95
N ILE A 114 14.83 18.96 20.20
CA ILE A 114 14.71 18.15 21.42
C ILE A 114 13.32 18.37 22.02
N ALA A 115 12.63 17.30 22.38
CA ALA A 115 11.31 17.29 23.00
C ALA A 115 11.28 18.20 24.24
N GLY A 116 10.37 19.16 24.24
CA GLY A 116 10.17 20.11 25.34
C GLY A 116 11.07 21.35 25.31
N GLU A 117 12.08 21.42 24.44
CA GLU A 117 12.89 22.62 24.24
C GLU A 117 12.21 23.64 23.33
N ASN A 118 12.58 24.92 23.50
CA ASN A 118 12.00 26.02 22.74
C ASN A 118 12.92 26.49 21.62
N TYR A 119 12.35 26.60 20.43
CA TYR A 119 13.00 27.08 19.21
C TYR A 119 12.34 28.38 18.77
N ILE A 120 13.15 29.36 18.40
CA ILE A 120 12.70 30.67 17.93
C ILE A 120 12.75 30.68 16.41
N ILE A 121 11.64 31.05 15.79
CA ILE A 121 11.49 31.07 14.33
C ILE A 121 11.25 32.51 13.90
N ARG A 122 11.94 32.96 12.86
CA ARG A 122 11.81 34.30 12.28
C ARG A 122 11.48 34.16 10.80
N ILE A 123 10.39 34.79 10.39
CA ILE A 123 9.90 34.78 9.01
C ILE A 123 9.76 36.22 8.52
N GLY A 124 10.41 36.57 7.42
CA GLY A 124 10.27 37.88 6.77
C GLY A 124 10.18 37.72 5.25
N GLY A 125 10.31 38.83 4.53
CA GLY A 125 10.35 38.84 3.06
C GLY A 125 11.76 38.93 2.50
N PHE A 126 11.99 38.22 1.41
CA PHE A 126 13.26 38.21 0.68
C PHE A 126 13.64 39.61 0.17
N ASP A 127 12.68 40.33 -0.43
CA ASP A 127 12.90 41.68 -0.92
C ASP A 127 12.66 42.75 0.17
N VAL A 128 13.31 43.91 0.02
CA VAL A 128 13.06 45.07 0.88
C VAL A 128 11.59 45.48 0.78
N GLY A 129 10.85 45.38 1.90
CA GLY A 129 9.42 45.65 1.99
C GLY A 129 8.51 44.48 1.59
N GLY A 130 9.06 43.29 1.33
CA GLY A 130 8.30 42.06 1.17
C GLY A 130 7.56 41.73 2.46
N SER A 131 6.24 41.56 2.37
CA SER A 131 5.37 41.18 3.49
C SER A 131 4.06 40.64 2.97
N GLY A 132 3.35 39.85 3.79
CA GLY A 132 2.06 39.30 3.44
C GLY A 132 1.60 38.16 4.33
N PRO A 133 0.44 37.57 4.04
CA PRO A 133 -0.02 36.35 4.66
C PRO A 133 0.75 35.12 4.14
N GLY A 134 0.84 34.08 4.97
CA GLY A 134 1.39 32.79 4.59
C GLY A 134 1.10 31.71 5.63
N THR A 135 1.60 30.50 5.40
CA THR A 135 1.44 29.35 6.28
C THR A 135 2.81 28.79 6.65
N LEU A 136 3.11 28.69 7.94
CA LEU A 136 4.27 27.96 8.47
C LEU A 136 3.83 26.54 8.84
N THR A 137 4.36 25.54 8.16
CA THR A 137 4.13 24.13 8.47
C THR A 137 5.35 23.56 9.19
N ILE A 138 5.11 22.92 10.34
CA ILE A 138 6.14 22.28 11.16
C ILE A 138 5.87 20.78 11.23
N THR A 139 6.81 19.95 10.79
CA THR A 139 6.71 18.49 10.91
C THR A 139 7.89 17.99 11.72
N VAL A 140 7.63 17.12 12.71
CA VAL A 140 8.67 16.52 13.56
C VAL A 140 8.52 15.00 13.55
N GLY A 141 9.58 14.29 13.14
CA GLY A 141 9.66 12.83 13.21
C GLY A 141 10.66 12.21 12.22
N GLY A 142 11.42 11.20 12.68
CA GLY A 142 12.23 10.30 11.84
C GLY A 142 13.71 10.65 11.63
N GLY A 143 14.47 10.89 12.71
CA GLY A 143 15.96 10.89 12.82
C GLY A 143 16.78 11.88 11.96
N PRO A 144 18.03 12.26 12.34
CA PRO A 144 18.79 12.01 13.58
C PRO A 144 19.05 13.31 14.40
N LEU A 145 18.98 13.25 15.73
CA LEU A 145 19.61 14.28 16.59
C LEU A 145 21.04 13.85 16.92
N VAL A 146 21.88 14.79 17.37
CA VAL A 146 23.22 14.47 17.84
C VAL A 146 23.15 14.04 19.30
N GLU A 147 23.58 12.82 19.58
CA GLU A 147 23.73 12.23 20.92
C GLU A 147 24.79 12.97 21.80
N ASP A 148 24.49 13.26 23.08
CA ASP A 148 25.52 13.66 24.06
C ASP A 148 26.13 12.41 24.70
N CYS A 149 27.27 12.02 24.11
CA CYS A 149 28.01 10.79 24.35
C CYS A 149 28.55 10.51 25.77
N THR A 150 28.12 11.24 26.80
CA THR A 150 28.68 11.18 28.15
C THR A 150 27.68 11.21 29.29
N ASN A 151 26.38 11.28 29.03
CA ASN A 151 25.37 11.59 30.05
C ASN A 151 24.48 10.39 30.45
N GLY A 152 24.56 9.26 29.74
CA GLY A 152 23.84 8.01 30.01
C GLY A 152 22.37 8.04 29.63
N VAL A 153 21.98 8.92 28.70
CA VAL A 153 20.63 9.10 28.17
C VAL A 153 20.70 9.00 26.66
N ASP A 154 19.72 8.32 26.08
CA ASP A 154 19.45 8.28 24.63
C ASP A 154 18.86 9.65 24.24
N ASP A 155 19.73 10.60 23.88
CA ASP A 155 19.40 11.98 23.55
C ASP A 155 18.88 12.14 22.11
N ASP A 156 19.12 11.15 21.24
CA ASP A 156 18.62 11.14 19.87
C ASP A 156 17.36 10.28 19.63
N GLY A 157 17.02 9.44 20.61
CA GLY A 157 15.81 8.63 20.68
C GLY A 157 15.85 7.37 19.81
N ASP A 158 17.02 6.95 19.34
CA ASP A 158 17.18 5.77 18.47
C ASP A 158 17.20 4.43 19.26
N GLY A 159 17.23 4.52 20.60
CA GLY A 159 17.23 3.38 21.52
C GLY A 159 18.61 3.02 22.05
N LEU A 160 19.66 3.73 21.65
CA LEU A 160 21.04 3.58 22.09
C LEU A 160 21.46 4.86 22.86
N ALA A 161 22.46 4.75 23.73
CA ALA A 161 22.89 5.87 24.57
C ALA A 161 24.40 5.89 24.74
N ASP A 162 24.98 7.08 24.86
CA ASP A 162 26.41 7.35 24.95
C ASP A 162 27.22 6.63 23.84
N CYS A 163 28.29 5.92 24.22
CA CYS A 163 29.17 5.22 23.28
C CYS A 163 28.57 3.93 22.70
N ALA A 164 27.31 3.59 23.04
CA ALA A 164 26.55 2.56 22.34
C ALA A 164 25.83 3.11 21.11
N ASP A 165 25.74 4.44 21.01
CA ASP A 165 25.10 5.17 19.93
C ASP A 165 26.07 5.40 18.75
N PRO A 166 25.70 5.02 17.51
CA PRO A 166 26.50 5.25 16.30
C PRO A 166 26.85 6.72 16.03
N ASP A 167 26.04 7.67 16.50
CA ASP A 167 26.26 9.12 16.32
C ASP A 167 27.34 9.67 17.25
N CYS A 168 27.76 8.88 18.25
CA CYS A 168 28.90 9.17 19.13
C CYS A 168 30.27 8.79 18.57
N PHE A 169 30.28 8.29 17.35
CA PHE A 169 31.46 7.78 16.70
C PHE A 169 32.44 8.91 16.32
N GLY A 170 33.60 8.94 16.99
CA GLY A 170 34.61 10.00 16.88
C GLY A 170 34.64 10.99 18.05
N ASN A 171 33.71 10.88 19.01
CA ASN A 171 33.77 11.65 20.25
C ASN A 171 35.00 11.21 21.08
N PRO A 172 35.88 12.13 21.54
CA PRO A 172 37.03 11.80 22.38
C PRO A 172 36.68 11.06 23.69
N ALA A 173 35.45 11.19 24.18
CA ALA A 173 34.95 10.43 25.32
C ALA A 173 34.67 8.94 24.99
N CYS A 174 34.45 8.63 23.70
CA CYS A 174 34.14 7.30 23.16
C CYS A 174 35.29 6.70 22.33
N GLY A 175 36.53 7.19 22.48
CA GLY A 175 37.73 6.50 21.99
C GLY A 175 38.51 7.16 20.85
N GLY A 176 38.17 8.38 20.42
CA GLY A 176 38.95 9.13 19.44
C GLY A 176 40.22 9.79 20.01
N GLY A 177 41.28 9.01 20.22
CA GLY A 177 42.65 9.51 20.41
C GLY A 177 43.27 9.33 21.79
N GLY A 178 43.86 8.15 22.02
CA GLY A 178 44.88 7.90 23.05
C GLY A 178 44.36 7.45 24.41
N GLY A 179 44.22 6.13 24.59
CA GLY A 179 44.24 5.46 25.89
C GLY A 179 42.97 4.74 26.33
N GLY A 180 42.01 4.51 25.43
CA GLY A 180 40.87 3.63 25.69
C GLY A 180 41.18 2.18 25.36
N ASN A 181 41.63 1.92 24.13
CA ASN A 181 41.68 0.59 23.54
C ASN A 181 43.08 0.09 23.11
N ASP A 182 44.13 0.59 23.77
CA ASP A 182 45.50 0.11 23.55
C ASP A 182 45.66 -1.34 24.02
N GLU A 183 44.93 -1.74 25.06
CA GLU A 183 44.88 -3.11 25.54
C GLU A 183 43.47 -3.73 25.40
N CYS A 184 43.41 -5.06 25.28
CA CYS A 184 42.15 -5.82 25.16
C CYS A 184 41.10 -5.41 26.19
N ALA A 185 41.51 -5.17 27.45
CA ALA A 185 40.59 -4.81 28.53
C ALA A 185 39.85 -3.47 28.32
N GLY A 186 40.34 -2.64 27.40
CA GLY A 186 39.74 -1.37 27.03
C GLY A 186 39.22 -1.34 25.58
N ALA A 187 39.03 -2.51 24.97
CA ALA A 187 38.48 -2.62 23.62
C ALA A 187 37.20 -1.79 23.44
N VAL A 188 37.13 -1.03 22.34
CA VAL A 188 36.02 -0.11 22.03
C VAL A 188 35.00 -0.79 21.10
N ALA A 189 33.71 -0.53 21.30
CA ALA A 189 32.66 -1.09 20.46
C ALA A 189 32.74 -0.56 19.01
N VAL A 190 32.51 -1.44 18.04
CA VAL A 190 32.40 -1.16 16.60
C VAL A 190 31.14 -1.83 16.04
N PHE A 191 30.62 -1.33 14.94
CA PHE A 191 29.33 -1.71 14.36
C PHE A 191 29.43 -2.10 12.88
N ASP A 192 28.35 -2.65 12.31
CA ASP A 192 28.30 -2.98 10.88
C ASP A 192 28.40 -1.74 10.00
N GLY A 193 29.26 -1.80 8.99
CA GLY A 193 29.65 -0.67 8.16
C GLY A 193 31.04 -0.17 8.51
N VAL A 194 31.24 1.14 8.38
CA VAL A 194 32.56 1.77 8.33
C VAL A 194 32.96 2.36 9.67
N ASN A 195 34.09 1.91 10.22
CA ASN A 195 34.64 2.31 11.52
C ASN A 195 36.09 2.80 11.38
N PRO A 196 36.39 4.09 11.23
CA PRO A 196 37.74 4.61 11.34
C PRO A 196 38.39 4.35 12.70
N PHE A 197 39.69 4.12 12.66
CA PHE A 197 40.55 3.96 13.83
C PHE A 197 41.88 4.70 13.62
N ASP A 198 42.62 4.92 14.70
CA ASP A 198 43.99 5.45 14.62
C ASP A 198 44.86 4.79 15.70
N THR A 199 45.83 3.98 15.27
CA THR A 199 46.79 3.32 16.17
C THR A 199 47.98 4.20 16.51
N THR A 200 48.00 5.46 16.06
CA THR A 200 49.09 6.38 16.34
C THR A 200 49.25 6.62 17.84
N GLY A 201 50.34 6.10 18.40
CA GLY A 201 50.67 6.25 19.81
C GLY A 201 50.23 5.09 20.70
N PHE A 202 49.67 4.02 20.11
CA PHE A 202 49.44 2.75 20.79
C PHE A 202 50.76 2.00 21.03
N THR A 203 50.74 1.05 21.95
CA THR A 203 51.86 0.19 22.32
C THR A 203 51.56 -1.26 21.94
N ASP A 204 52.60 -2.08 21.78
CA ASP A 204 52.39 -3.51 21.53
C ASP A 204 51.76 -4.14 22.80
N SER A 205 50.59 -4.73 22.63
CA SER A 205 49.84 -5.37 23.72
C SER A 205 50.59 -6.57 24.33
N PRO A 206 50.33 -6.88 25.61
CA PRO A 206 50.94 -8.03 26.29
C PRO A 206 50.39 -9.39 25.82
N GLU A 207 49.23 -9.41 25.16
CA GLU A 207 48.67 -10.59 24.50
C GLU A 207 49.62 -11.09 23.40
N PRO A 208 49.93 -12.39 23.36
CA PRO A 208 50.83 -12.93 22.35
C PRO A 208 50.20 -12.83 20.96
N ASP A 209 51.02 -12.56 19.95
CA ASP A 209 50.53 -12.49 18.59
C ASP A 209 49.94 -13.83 18.13
N PRO A 210 48.84 -13.77 17.36
CA PRO A 210 48.23 -14.93 16.73
C PRO A 210 49.23 -15.85 16.04
N THR A 211 49.14 -17.15 16.33
CA THR A 211 49.91 -18.17 15.61
C THR A 211 49.03 -18.93 14.64
N GLY A 212 49.48 -19.13 13.40
CA GLY A 212 48.75 -19.91 12.39
C GLY A 212 48.05 -19.08 11.31
N CYS A 213 48.23 -17.76 11.34
CA CYS A 213 47.73 -16.85 10.31
C CYS A 213 48.38 -17.11 8.95
N THR A 214 47.57 -17.06 7.90
CA THR A 214 48.03 -17.10 6.50
C THR A 214 48.20 -15.67 5.96
N ASN A 215 48.65 -15.50 4.71
CA ASN A 215 48.69 -14.21 4.02
C ASN A 215 49.50 -13.09 4.71
N PHE A 216 50.81 -13.27 4.82
CA PHE A 216 51.75 -12.21 5.21
C PHE A 216 51.43 -11.50 6.55
N PHE A 217 50.87 -12.21 7.53
CA PHE A 217 50.68 -11.68 8.88
C PHE A 217 52.01 -11.32 9.57
N GLY A 218 52.09 -10.12 10.12
CA GLY A 218 53.28 -9.49 10.68
C GLY A 218 53.40 -9.51 12.20
N ASP A 219 53.98 -8.43 12.74
CA ASP A 219 54.29 -8.25 14.16
C ASP A 219 53.11 -7.70 14.98
N MET A 220 51.94 -7.40 14.39
CA MET A 220 50.80 -6.79 15.10
C MET A 220 51.22 -5.56 15.95
N SER A 221 52.10 -4.71 15.41
CA SER A 221 52.71 -3.64 16.20
C SER A 221 51.76 -2.47 16.45
N SER A 222 51.90 -1.82 17.61
CA SER A 222 51.07 -0.68 18.04
C SER A 222 49.58 -0.99 17.90
N ASP A 223 49.13 -2.11 18.45
CA ASP A 223 47.81 -2.65 18.18
C ASP A 223 46.69 -2.00 18.99
N GLY A 224 45.52 -1.89 18.38
CA GLY A 224 44.28 -1.44 19.00
C GLY A 224 43.25 -2.56 19.07
N TRP A 225 42.42 -2.52 20.11
CA TRP A 225 41.40 -3.53 20.38
C TRP A 225 39.98 -2.99 20.20
N PHE A 226 39.09 -3.82 19.67
CA PHE A 226 37.69 -3.48 19.45
C PHE A 226 36.78 -4.63 19.84
N THR A 227 35.53 -4.33 20.15
CA THR A 227 34.47 -5.32 20.40
C THR A 227 33.38 -5.14 19.38
N TYR A 228 32.87 -6.24 18.84
CA TYR A 228 31.81 -6.24 17.84
C TYR A 228 30.70 -7.18 18.30
N THR A 229 29.49 -6.66 18.46
CA THR A 229 28.31 -7.49 18.75
C THR A 229 27.55 -7.71 17.45
N ALA A 230 27.46 -8.95 17.00
CA ALA A 230 26.89 -9.24 15.70
C ALA A 230 25.38 -8.93 15.69
N THR A 231 24.93 -8.24 14.64
CA THR A 231 23.51 -7.91 14.44
C THR A 231 22.73 -9.11 13.91
N ASP A 232 23.36 -9.92 13.05
CA ASP A 232 22.81 -11.13 12.44
C ASP A 232 23.69 -12.35 12.72
N THR A 233 23.09 -13.54 12.65
CA THR A 233 23.82 -14.83 12.63
C THR A 233 24.23 -15.14 11.20
N GLY A 234 25.50 -15.49 10.99
CA GLY A 234 26.06 -15.82 9.68
C GLY A 234 27.55 -15.47 9.57
N THR A 235 27.99 -15.06 8.39
CA THR A 235 29.37 -14.64 8.16
C THR A 235 29.52 -13.13 8.28
N ALA A 236 30.43 -12.69 9.15
CA ALA A 236 30.91 -11.30 9.15
C ALA A 236 32.27 -11.21 8.45
N THR A 237 32.38 -10.27 7.51
CA THR A 237 33.64 -9.93 6.83
C THR A 237 34.21 -8.65 7.42
N PHE A 238 35.49 -8.67 7.76
CA PHE A 238 36.25 -7.58 8.35
C PHE A 238 37.38 -7.21 7.39
N ASN A 239 37.46 -5.95 6.96
CA ASN A 239 38.58 -5.49 6.14
C ASN A 239 39.08 -4.11 6.57
N THR A 240 40.36 -3.85 6.35
CA THR A 240 41.03 -2.58 6.65
C THR A 240 41.25 -1.72 5.40
N CYS A 241 40.41 -1.87 4.38
CA CYS A 241 40.54 -1.15 3.12
C CYS A 241 40.49 0.38 3.32
N ASP A 242 41.60 1.05 3.03
CA ASP A 242 41.74 2.49 3.03
C ASP A 242 42.82 2.92 2.02
N PRO A 243 42.47 3.64 0.93
CA PRO A 243 43.44 4.11 -0.07
C PRO A 243 44.61 4.93 0.51
N GLY A 244 44.44 5.55 1.69
CA GLY A 244 45.45 6.29 2.42
C GLY A 244 46.05 5.56 3.63
N GLY A 245 45.66 4.30 3.86
CA GLY A 245 46.03 3.50 5.02
C GLY A 245 47.48 3.02 5.04
N TYR A 246 47.84 2.37 6.13
CA TYR A 246 49.14 1.71 6.33
C TYR A 246 48.99 0.18 6.20
N ASP A 247 50.12 -0.53 6.27
CA ASP A 247 50.23 -1.99 6.18
C ASP A 247 49.75 -2.62 7.49
N THR A 248 48.50 -3.08 7.47
CA THR A 248 47.79 -3.53 8.67
C THR A 248 47.91 -5.04 8.84
N ASP A 249 47.75 -5.51 10.07
CA ASP A 249 47.37 -6.88 10.40
C ASP A 249 46.03 -6.83 11.14
N ILE A 250 45.14 -7.81 10.91
CA ILE A 250 43.86 -7.95 11.64
C ILE A 250 43.67 -9.36 12.20
N ALA A 251 43.16 -9.46 13.42
CA ALA A 251 42.80 -10.73 14.05
C ALA A 251 41.47 -10.62 14.81
N VAL A 252 40.63 -11.65 14.70
CA VAL A 252 39.32 -11.72 15.37
C VAL A 252 39.28 -12.93 16.31
N TYR A 253 38.72 -12.73 17.49
CA TYR A 253 38.68 -13.69 18.59
C TYR A 253 37.26 -13.83 19.15
N ALA A 254 36.95 -15.04 19.63
CA ALA A 254 35.86 -15.29 20.56
C ALA A 254 36.36 -15.26 22.02
N GLY A 255 35.43 -15.06 22.95
CA GLY A 255 35.68 -15.14 24.40
C GLY A 255 35.99 -13.78 25.03
N THR A 256 36.79 -13.79 26.09
CA THR A 256 37.10 -12.59 26.88
C THR A 256 38.61 -12.39 26.99
N CYS A 257 39.06 -11.15 27.23
CA CYS A 257 40.47 -10.85 27.48
C CYS A 257 41.10 -11.79 28.53
N GLY A 258 42.27 -12.33 28.21
CA GLY A 258 42.95 -13.36 29.01
C GLY A 258 42.52 -14.81 28.73
N ALA A 259 41.49 -15.02 27.92
CA ALA A 259 41.01 -16.33 27.45
C ALA A 259 40.52 -16.26 25.99
N LEU A 260 41.26 -15.53 25.15
CA LEU A 260 40.93 -15.32 23.74
C LEU A 260 41.10 -16.61 22.93
N ALA A 261 40.11 -16.92 22.12
CA ALA A 261 40.15 -17.99 21.13
C ALA A 261 40.18 -17.35 19.73
N LEU A 262 41.31 -17.48 19.03
CA LEU A 262 41.49 -16.93 17.69
C LEU A 262 40.52 -17.62 16.71
N LEU A 263 39.70 -16.83 16.03
CA LEU A 263 38.77 -17.28 14.99
C LEU A 263 39.39 -17.12 13.59
N GLY A 264 40.10 -16.03 13.37
CA GLY A 264 40.76 -15.75 12.10
C GLY A 264 41.78 -14.62 12.22
N CYS A 265 42.73 -14.57 11.29
CA CYS A 265 43.70 -13.49 11.16
C CYS A 265 44.27 -13.39 9.75
N ASP A 266 44.55 -12.18 9.31
CA ASP A 266 45.05 -11.84 7.97
C ASP A 266 45.98 -10.61 8.04
N GLY A 267 47.01 -10.57 7.19
CA GLY A 267 47.93 -9.44 7.08
C GLY A 267 47.75 -8.71 5.74
N ASP A 268 47.83 -9.45 4.63
CA ASP A 268 47.67 -8.93 3.28
C ASP A 268 46.60 -9.69 2.49
N SER A 269 45.50 -9.03 2.17
CA SER A 269 44.50 -9.55 1.24
C SER A 269 44.88 -9.32 -0.23
N ASN A 270 44.26 -10.08 -1.13
CA ASN A 270 44.37 -9.87 -2.58
C ASN A 270 43.75 -8.50 -2.94
N PRO A 271 44.19 -7.77 -3.99
CA PRO A 271 43.86 -6.36 -4.14
C PRO A 271 42.35 -6.12 -4.21
N LEU A 272 41.79 -5.62 -3.12
CA LEU A 272 40.47 -5.05 -3.05
C LEU A 272 40.47 -3.75 -3.87
N ALA A 273 39.49 -3.62 -4.78
CA ALA A 273 39.46 -2.51 -5.73
C ALA A 273 39.30 -1.17 -4.99
N GLY A 274 40.29 -0.28 -5.14
CA GLY A 274 40.31 1.02 -4.46
C GLY A 274 41.09 1.05 -3.14
N CYS A 275 41.65 -0.08 -2.70
CA CYS A 275 42.38 -0.18 -1.45
C CYS A 275 43.91 -0.10 -1.64
N GLN A 276 44.61 0.14 -0.54
CA GLN A 276 46.04 -0.08 -0.42
C GLN A 276 46.38 -1.56 -0.63
N GLY A 277 47.52 -1.86 -1.26
CA GLY A 277 47.89 -3.24 -1.66
C GLY A 277 48.37 -4.14 -0.52
N PHE A 278 48.07 -3.77 0.71
CA PHE A 278 48.46 -4.36 1.99
C PHE A 278 47.34 -4.15 3.03
N ALA A 279 46.10 -4.05 2.54
CA ALA A 279 44.93 -4.11 3.41
C ALA A 279 44.76 -5.55 3.88
N SER A 280 44.24 -5.74 5.08
CA SER A 280 43.92 -7.05 5.62
C SER A 280 42.44 -7.32 5.45
N GLU A 281 42.06 -8.57 5.19
CA GLU A 281 40.67 -9.00 5.09
C GLU A 281 40.49 -10.44 5.59
N LEU A 282 39.50 -10.64 6.45
CA LEU A 282 39.10 -11.98 6.89
C LEU A 282 37.58 -12.05 7.05
N SER A 283 37.05 -13.27 6.99
CA SER A 283 35.67 -13.56 7.33
C SER A 283 35.62 -14.57 8.47
N VAL A 284 34.74 -14.37 9.45
CA VAL A 284 34.53 -15.31 10.56
C VAL A 284 33.05 -15.52 10.85
N SER A 285 32.80 -16.67 11.48
CA SER A 285 31.51 -17.05 12.03
C SER A 285 31.04 -16.13 13.13
N VAL A 286 29.85 -15.56 12.97
CA VAL A 286 29.20 -14.74 13.99
C VAL A 286 27.77 -15.20 14.29
N VAL A 287 27.37 -15.08 15.56
CA VAL A 287 26.02 -15.37 16.04
C VAL A 287 25.39 -14.07 16.51
N SER A 288 24.16 -13.78 16.08
CA SER A 288 23.43 -12.57 16.47
C SER A 288 23.39 -12.42 17.99
N GLY A 289 23.81 -11.25 18.47
CA GLY A 289 23.88 -10.90 19.88
C GLY A 289 25.13 -11.38 20.62
N GLU A 290 26.00 -12.20 20.02
CA GLU A 290 27.29 -12.56 20.61
C GLU A 290 28.36 -11.50 20.31
N THR A 291 29.28 -11.31 21.26
CA THR A 291 30.35 -10.31 21.17
C THR A 291 31.68 -10.95 20.82
N TYR A 292 32.32 -10.41 19.79
CA TYR A 292 33.63 -10.78 19.26
C TYR A 292 34.65 -9.69 19.57
N ILE A 293 35.92 -10.07 19.70
CA ILE A 293 37.02 -9.15 19.97
C ILE A 293 37.90 -9.06 18.73
N ILE A 294 38.22 -7.84 18.28
CA ILE A 294 39.02 -7.55 17.09
C ILE A 294 40.31 -6.87 17.54
N ARG A 295 41.44 -7.27 17.00
CA ARG A 295 42.74 -6.64 17.19
C ARG A 295 43.26 -6.18 15.83
N ILE A 296 43.68 -4.92 15.72
CA ILE A 296 44.28 -4.34 14.51
C ILE A 296 45.62 -3.74 14.87
N GLY A 297 46.67 -4.07 14.13
CA GLY A 297 48.02 -3.53 14.32
C GLY A 297 48.74 -3.32 13.00
N GLY A 298 50.01 -2.93 13.05
CA GLY A 298 50.86 -2.82 11.87
C GLY A 298 51.73 -4.05 11.62
N PHE A 299 51.96 -4.35 10.35
CA PHE A 299 52.75 -5.51 9.90
C PHE A 299 54.17 -5.61 10.48
N SER A 300 54.80 -4.50 10.86
CA SER A 300 56.15 -4.53 11.41
C SER A 300 56.35 -3.54 12.54
N ALA A 301 57.32 -3.83 13.41
CA ALA A 301 57.62 -3.01 14.58
C ALA A 301 57.65 -1.49 14.31
N GLY A 302 56.77 -0.76 14.99
CA GLY A 302 56.66 0.70 14.96
C GLY A 302 55.86 1.27 13.79
N LEU A 303 55.18 0.42 13.01
CA LEU A 303 54.23 0.86 12.00
C LEU A 303 52.86 1.10 12.66
N SER A 304 52.33 2.31 12.51
CA SER A 304 51.04 2.73 13.07
C SER A 304 50.45 3.85 12.21
N GLY A 305 49.15 4.10 12.33
CA GLY A 305 48.52 5.22 11.65
C GLY A 305 46.99 5.19 11.71
N PRO A 306 46.35 6.19 11.07
CA PRO A 306 44.92 6.16 10.82
C PRO A 306 44.56 5.11 9.76
N GLY A 307 43.39 4.52 9.90
CA GLY A 307 42.82 3.58 8.93
C GLY A 307 41.32 3.41 9.14
N THR A 308 40.72 2.53 8.35
CA THR A 308 39.28 2.27 8.35
C THR A 308 39.02 0.78 8.48
N LEU A 309 38.27 0.36 9.49
CA LEU A 309 37.74 -1.00 9.64
C LEU A 309 36.32 -1.03 9.06
N THR A 310 36.11 -1.79 7.99
CA THR A 310 34.76 -2.03 7.46
C THR A 310 34.31 -3.43 7.87
N ILE A 311 33.15 -3.51 8.51
CA ILE A 311 32.50 -4.75 8.91
C ILE A 311 31.25 -4.90 8.05
N SER A 312 31.04 -6.08 7.48
CA SER A 312 29.79 -6.37 6.78
C SER A 312 29.28 -7.75 7.21
N THR A 313 28.08 -7.78 7.76
CA THR A 313 27.30 -9.00 7.94
C THR A 313 26.56 -9.30 6.64
N GLY A 314 26.74 -10.51 6.14
CA GLY A 314 25.84 -11.06 5.13
C GLY A 314 25.00 -12.14 5.77
N THR A 315 23.76 -12.33 5.28
CA THR A 315 23.00 -13.58 5.48
C THR A 315 23.60 -14.75 4.68
N GLY A 316 24.94 -14.78 4.56
CA GLY A 316 25.72 -15.77 3.83
C GLY A 316 26.41 -16.74 4.80
N PRO A 317 26.39 -18.04 4.48
CA PRO A 317 26.55 -19.13 5.43
C PRO A 317 27.99 -19.31 5.87
N LEU A 318 28.16 -19.84 7.07
CA LEU A 318 29.41 -20.44 7.48
C LEU A 318 29.39 -21.89 7.02
N ILE A 319 30.54 -22.38 6.58
CA ILE A 319 30.62 -23.73 6.03
C ILE A 319 30.81 -24.71 7.19
N GLU A 320 29.76 -25.49 7.48
CA GLU A 320 29.78 -26.68 8.34
C GLU A 320 30.75 -27.75 7.81
N ASP A 321 31.61 -28.34 8.68
CA ASP A 321 32.37 -29.55 8.32
C ASP A 321 31.48 -30.77 8.52
N CYS A 322 30.77 -31.10 7.44
CA CYS A 322 29.68 -32.07 7.37
C CYS A 322 30.01 -33.55 7.71
N THR A 323 31.12 -33.84 8.36
CA THR A 323 31.61 -35.20 8.60
C THR A 323 32.12 -35.49 10.00
N ASN A 324 32.14 -34.53 10.90
CA ASN A 324 32.87 -34.61 12.15
C ASN A 324 31.99 -34.79 13.41
N GLY A 325 30.66 -34.72 13.27
CA GLY A 325 29.68 -34.94 14.34
C GLY A 325 29.59 -33.79 15.34
N VAL A 326 30.02 -32.61 14.93
CA VAL A 326 30.03 -31.37 15.70
C VAL A 326 29.26 -30.32 14.89
N ASP A 327 28.68 -29.35 15.58
CA ASP A 327 28.00 -28.20 15.02
C ASP A 327 29.05 -27.09 14.90
N ASP A 328 29.67 -26.97 13.71
CA ASP A 328 30.81 -26.10 13.43
C ASP A 328 30.40 -24.68 13.02
N ASP A 329 29.19 -24.50 12.49
CA ASP A 329 28.61 -23.17 12.21
C ASP A 329 27.76 -22.60 13.36
N GLY A 330 27.38 -23.42 14.33
CA GLY A 330 26.74 -23.03 15.58
C GLY A 330 25.23 -22.83 15.50
N ASP A 331 24.58 -23.33 14.45
CA ASP A 331 23.13 -23.15 14.22
C ASP A 331 22.25 -24.12 15.07
N GLY A 332 22.88 -25.08 15.73
CA GLY A 332 22.25 -26.11 16.57
C GLY A 332 22.01 -27.44 15.87
N LEU A 333 22.40 -27.57 14.60
CA LEU A 333 22.40 -28.77 13.78
C LEU A 333 23.86 -29.17 13.49
N ALA A 334 24.10 -30.42 13.11
CA ALA A 334 25.46 -30.94 12.95
C ALA A 334 25.49 -31.93 11.80
N ASP A 335 26.58 -31.93 11.04
CA ASP A 335 26.77 -32.74 9.84
C ASP A 335 25.58 -32.63 8.86
N CYS A 336 25.08 -33.76 8.36
CA CYS A 336 24.02 -33.82 7.35
C CYS A 336 22.62 -33.48 7.86
N ALA A 337 22.48 -33.15 9.15
CA ALA A 337 21.27 -32.54 9.67
C ALA A 337 21.27 -31.03 9.44
N ASP A 338 22.43 -30.47 9.10
CA ASP A 338 22.65 -29.07 8.84
C ASP A 338 22.27 -28.68 7.39
N PRO A 339 21.43 -27.64 7.19
CA PRO A 339 21.08 -27.12 5.88
C PRO A 339 22.28 -26.70 5.02
N ASP A 340 23.37 -26.22 5.63
CA ASP A 340 24.57 -25.76 4.94
C ASP A 340 25.40 -26.94 4.40
N CYS A 341 25.13 -28.16 4.88
CA CYS A 341 25.67 -29.42 4.36
C CYS A 341 24.91 -30.01 3.16
N ALA A 342 23.84 -29.35 2.69
CA ALA A 342 23.00 -29.85 1.60
C ALA A 342 23.76 -30.12 0.29
N ALA A 343 24.88 -29.41 0.06
CA ALA A 343 25.73 -29.59 -1.11
C ALA A 343 27.00 -30.42 -0.84
N ASN A 344 27.25 -30.88 0.39
CA ASN A 344 28.48 -31.59 0.74
C ASN A 344 28.43 -33.07 0.30
N PRO A 345 29.38 -33.55 -0.54
CA PRO A 345 29.40 -34.93 -1.04
C PRO A 345 29.41 -36.03 0.03
N ALA A 346 29.89 -35.73 1.24
CA ALA A 346 29.91 -36.68 2.35
C ALA A 346 28.52 -36.89 2.99
N CYS A 347 27.61 -35.94 2.79
CA CYS A 347 26.20 -36.01 3.15
C CYS A 347 25.30 -36.51 2.01
N GLY A 348 25.93 -37.10 0.99
CA GLY A 348 25.26 -37.51 -0.23
C GLY A 348 24.94 -36.27 -1.05
N GLY A 349 25.88 -35.85 -1.90
CA GLY A 349 25.52 -35.00 -3.04
C GLY A 349 24.45 -35.75 -3.83
N GLY A 350 23.18 -35.45 -3.55
CA GLY A 350 22.05 -36.38 -3.74
C GLY A 350 21.85 -37.37 -2.57
N GLY A 351 20.76 -37.20 -1.82
CA GLY A 351 20.19 -38.19 -0.89
C GLY A 351 20.34 -37.84 0.59
N GLY A 352 19.47 -37.01 1.16
CA GLY A 352 18.16 -37.52 1.59
C GLY A 352 17.07 -36.48 1.84
N GLY A 353 17.18 -35.30 1.23
CA GLY A 353 16.10 -34.29 1.25
C GLY A 353 15.16 -34.37 0.05
N ASN A 354 15.69 -34.66 -1.15
CA ASN A 354 15.00 -34.38 -2.41
C ASN A 354 14.35 -35.58 -3.11
N ASP A 355 14.08 -36.65 -2.36
CA ASP A 355 13.39 -37.84 -2.88
C ASP A 355 11.88 -37.60 -3.12
N GLU A 356 11.33 -36.53 -2.55
CA GLU A 356 9.94 -36.13 -2.73
C GLU A 356 9.89 -34.61 -2.96
N CYS A 357 8.83 -34.11 -3.61
CA CYS A 357 8.69 -32.69 -3.95
C CYS A 357 8.92 -31.74 -2.77
N THR A 358 8.43 -32.10 -1.57
CA THR A 358 8.53 -31.24 -0.37
C THR A 358 9.95 -31.00 0.13
N GLY A 359 10.95 -31.73 -0.38
CA GLY A 359 12.35 -31.49 -0.09
C GLY A 359 13.19 -31.22 -1.35
N ALA A 360 12.55 -30.67 -2.40
CA ALA A 360 13.22 -30.26 -3.62
C ALA A 360 14.48 -29.42 -3.34
N LEU A 361 15.60 -29.80 -3.94
CA LEU A 361 16.89 -29.14 -3.73
C LEU A 361 17.00 -27.86 -4.57
N ALA A 362 17.41 -26.75 -3.97
CA ALA A 362 17.60 -25.50 -4.71
C ALA A 362 18.67 -25.65 -5.80
N VAL A 363 18.38 -25.13 -7.00
CA VAL A 363 19.28 -25.14 -8.17
C VAL A 363 19.34 -23.74 -8.80
N PHE A 364 20.42 -23.45 -9.52
CA PHE A 364 20.72 -22.12 -10.06
C PHE A 364 21.09 -22.16 -11.55
N ASP A 365 21.26 -20.99 -12.16
CA ASP A 365 21.66 -20.88 -13.56
C ASP A 365 23.02 -21.52 -13.85
N GLY A 366 23.08 -22.30 -14.91
CA GLY A 366 24.25 -23.08 -15.27
C GLY A 366 24.15 -24.51 -14.76
N ALA A 367 25.30 -25.09 -14.43
CA ALA A 367 25.45 -26.52 -14.19
C ALA A 367 25.21 -26.90 -12.72
N ASN A 368 24.23 -27.77 -12.48
CA ASN A 368 23.87 -28.32 -11.17
C ASN A 368 24.11 -29.84 -11.19
N ALA A 369 24.97 -30.35 -10.31
CA ALA A 369 25.19 -31.80 -10.22
C ALA A 369 24.00 -32.49 -9.55
N TYR A 370 23.61 -33.66 -10.05
CA TYR A 370 22.63 -34.52 -9.38
C TYR A 370 23.10 -35.98 -9.33
N ASP A 371 22.66 -36.71 -8.31
CA ASP A 371 22.81 -38.15 -8.18
C ASP A 371 21.47 -38.79 -7.83
N THR A 372 21.03 -39.73 -8.66
CA THR A 372 19.81 -40.52 -8.41
C THR A 372 20.12 -41.82 -7.66
N PHE A 373 21.38 -42.07 -7.29
CA PHE A 373 21.78 -43.26 -6.57
C PHE A 373 21.23 -43.25 -5.14
N GLY A 374 20.24 -44.11 -4.89
CA GLY A 374 19.61 -44.25 -3.57
C GLY A 374 18.26 -43.53 -3.44
N LEU A 375 17.85 -42.78 -4.46
CA LEU A 375 16.49 -42.23 -4.57
C LEU A 375 15.47 -43.34 -4.88
N THR A 376 14.21 -43.09 -4.54
CA THR A 376 13.06 -43.96 -4.80
C THR A 376 12.10 -43.29 -5.79
N ASN A 377 11.03 -43.99 -6.17
CA ASN A 377 10.01 -43.36 -7.01
C ASN A 377 9.08 -42.54 -6.11
N SER A 378 8.95 -41.25 -6.40
CA SER A 378 8.09 -40.34 -5.63
C SER A 378 6.62 -40.75 -5.67
N ALA A 379 5.88 -40.36 -4.63
CA ALA A 379 4.44 -40.60 -4.54
C ALA A 379 3.64 -39.81 -5.59
N ASP A 380 4.19 -38.71 -6.09
CA ASP A 380 3.58 -37.86 -7.11
C ASP A 380 3.43 -38.58 -8.46
N PRO A 381 2.24 -38.49 -9.09
CA PRO A 381 1.96 -39.22 -10.31
C PRO A 381 2.88 -38.76 -11.45
N VAL A 382 3.39 -39.74 -12.21
CA VAL A 382 4.12 -39.47 -13.45
C VAL A 382 3.20 -38.72 -14.43
N PRO A 383 3.66 -37.60 -15.02
CA PRO A 383 2.89 -36.84 -16.01
C PRO A 383 2.34 -37.71 -17.15
N THR A 384 1.04 -37.59 -17.43
CA THR A 384 0.37 -38.38 -18.49
C THR A 384 0.24 -37.65 -19.84
N SER A 385 0.54 -36.36 -19.88
CA SER A 385 0.44 -35.50 -21.07
C SER A 385 1.73 -35.44 -21.91
N CYS A 386 2.83 -36.00 -21.40
CA CYS A 386 4.12 -36.09 -22.08
C CYS A 386 4.04 -37.15 -23.18
N SER A 387 4.00 -36.72 -24.44
CA SER A 387 3.88 -37.63 -25.59
C SER A 387 4.97 -37.41 -26.65
N GLY A 388 5.90 -36.47 -26.41
CA GLY A 388 7.09 -36.19 -27.21
C GLY A 388 8.35 -36.87 -26.65
N GLY A 389 9.37 -37.01 -27.51
CA GLY A 389 10.76 -37.32 -27.12
C GLY A 389 10.94 -38.48 -26.14
N GLY A 390 10.54 -39.70 -26.48
CA GLY A 390 10.98 -40.89 -25.71
C GLY A 390 10.44 -41.09 -24.29
N PHE A 391 9.80 -40.10 -23.67
CA PHE A 391 9.36 -40.10 -22.26
C PHE A 391 8.62 -41.40 -21.88
N GLY A 392 9.23 -42.18 -20.98
CA GLY A 392 8.76 -43.51 -20.58
C GLY A 392 8.41 -43.63 -19.10
N GLY A 393 8.90 -42.72 -18.28
CA GLY A 393 8.64 -42.56 -16.86
C GLY A 393 9.84 -41.98 -16.10
N ILE A 394 9.58 -41.35 -14.95
CA ILE A 394 10.62 -40.75 -14.11
C ILE A 394 10.85 -41.66 -12.90
N ASN A 395 11.83 -42.57 -12.96
CA ASN A 395 12.12 -43.55 -11.90
C ASN A 395 13.34 -43.15 -11.04
N ASN A 396 13.34 -43.55 -9.76
CA ASN A 396 14.37 -43.21 -8.77
C ASN A 396 14.68 -41.72 -8.82
N ASP A 397 13.66 -40.91 -8.57
CA ASP A 397 13.59 -39.54 -9.04
C ASP A 397 13.90 -38.52 -7.97
N GLY A 398 14.61 -37.47 -8.37
CA GLY A 398 14.97 -36.34 -7.52
C GLY A 398 14.23 -35.07 -7.92
N TRP A 399 13.89 -34.28 -6.91
CA TRP A 399 13.23 -33.00 -7.05
C TRP A 399 14.18 -31.83 -6.84
N PHE A 400 13.98 -30.76 -7.60
CA PHE A 400 14.79 -29.56 -7.57
C PHE A 400 13.90 -28.31 -7.65
N ALA A 401 14.26 -27.25 -6.94
CA ALA A 401 13.56 -25.99 -6.92
C ALA A 401 14.43 -24.92 -7.58
N TYR A 402 13.91 -24.27 -8.61
CA TYR A 402 14.62 -23.28 -9.39
C TYR A 402 13.91 -21.93 -9.28
N THR A 403 14.55 -20.92 -8.69
CA THR A 403 14.06 -19.54 -8.68
C THR A 403 14.71 -18.79 -9.83
N ALA A 404 13.90 -18.28 -10.77
CA ALA A 404 14.43 -17.68 -11.98
C ALA A 404 15.14 -16.35 -11.70
N THR A 405 16.37 -16.19 -12.19
CA THR A 405 17.16 -14.96 -12.01
C THR A 405 16.75 -13.84 -12.97
N SER A 406 16.13 -14.19 -14.10
CA SER A 406 15.59 -13.29 -15.11
C SER A 406 14.36 -13.92 -15.78
N SER A 407 13.46 -13.09 -16.29
CA SER A 407 12.35 -13.56 -17.12
C SER A 407 12.85 -13.98 -18.51
N GLY A 408 12.25 -15.01 -19.09
CA GLY A 408 12.57 -15.47 -20.44
C GLY A 408 12.39 -16.98 -20.64
N SER A 409 12.87 -17.51 -21.77
CA SER A 409 12.78 -18.93 -22.07
C SER A 409 13.93 -19.70 -21.42
N ALA A 410 13.62 -20.52 -20.41
CA ALA A 410 14.58 -21.36 -19.71
C ALA A 410 14.63 -22.76 -20.32
N THR A 411 15.83 -23.18 -20.69
CA THR A 411 16.15 -24.55 -21.12
C THR A 411 16.74 -25.34 -19.96
N PHE A 412 16.09 -26.43 -19.59
CA PHE A 412 16.53 -27.43 -18.61
C PHE A 412 17.00 -28.67 -19.36
N ASN A 413 18.28 -29.00 -19.32
CA ASN A 413 18.79 -30.20 -20.00
C ASN A 413 19.71 -31.06 -19.12
N THR A 414 19.74 -32.36 -19.40
CA THR A 414 20.58 -33.36 -18.72
C THR A 414 21.75 -33.85 -19.57
N CYS A 415 22.22 -33.00 -20.50
CA CYS A 415 23.29 -33.34 -21.43
C CYS A 415 24.60 -33.68 -20.69
N ASP A 416 25.04 -34.93 -20.82
CA ASP A 416 26.33 -35.42 -20.34
C ASP A 416 26.88 -36.51 -21.30
N PRO A 417 28.08 -36.34 -21.89
CA PRO A 417 28.66 -37.33 -22.80
C PRO A 417 28.71 -38.77 -22.29
N ASN A 418 28.67 -39.01 -20.98
CA ASN A 418 28.62 -40.35 -20.37
C ASN A 418 27.43 -40.53 -19.41
N GLY A 419 26.36 -39.76 -19.58
CA GLY A 419 25.14 -39.83 -18.79
C GLY A 419 24.37 -41.15 -18.96
N PHE A 420 23.30 -41.28 -18.19
CA PHE A 420 22.31 -42.35 -18.33
C PHE A 420 21.04 -41.80 -19.00
N ASP A 421 20.11 -42.71 -19.28
CA ASP A 421 18.81 -42.44 -19.91
C ASP A 421 17.87 -41.76 -18.91
N THR A 422 17.65 -40.46 -19.09
CA THR A 422 16.97 -39.58 -18.14
C THR A 422 15.64 -39.11 -18.70
N ASP A 423 14.63 -38.97 -17.85
CA ASP A 423 13.38 -38.27 -18.12
C ASP A 423 13.27 -37.05 -17.20
N ILE A 424 12.84 -35.89 -17.74
CA ILE A 424 12.64 -34.63 -17.01
C ILE A 424 11.18 -34.15 -17.08
N ALA A 425 10.70 -33.54 -16.00
CA ALA A 425 9.46 -32.77 -15.98
C ALA A 425 9.63 -31.48 -15.17
N VAL A 426 9.05 -30.39 -15.66
CA VAL A 426 9.10 -29.06 -15.05
C VAL A 426 7.68 -28.59 -14.74
N TYR A 427 7.48 -28.03 -13.55
CA TYR A 427 6.18 -27.65 -13.01
C TYR A 427 6.19 -26.21 -12.47
N SER A 428 5.03 -25.56 -12.51
CA SER A 428 4.70 -24.40 -11.67
C SER A 428 3.84 -24.82 -10.47
N GLY A 429 3.71 -23.90 -9.50
CA GLY A 429 2.95 -24.13 -8.26
C GLY A 429 3.79 -24.83 -7.19
N ASP A 430 3.11 -25.27 -6.13
CA ASP A 430 3.74 -25.94 -4.98
C ASP A 430 3.46 -27.45 -4.98
N CYS A 431 4.07 -28.18 -4.05
CA CYS A 431 3.90 -29.64 -3.91
C CYS A 431 2.48 -30.08 -3.52
N THR A 432 1.55 -29.15 -3.28
CA THR A 432 0.12 -29.45 -3.09
C THR A 432 -0.71 -29.23 -4.35
N SER A 433 -0.17 -28.47 -5.32
CA SER A 433 -0.85 -28.11 -6.57
C SER A 433 0.14 -27.92 -7.74
N LEU A 434 0.87 -28.98 -8.10
CA LEU A 434 1.79 -28.97 -9.24
C LEU A 434 1.05 -28.89 -10.58
N ALA A 435 1.40 -27.90 -11.40
CA ALA A 435 0.95 -27.76 -12.78
C ALA A 435 2.12 -28.02 -13.74
N LEU A 436 2.01 -29.07 -14.55
CA LEU A 436 3.04 -29.43 -15.51
C LEU A 436 3.17 -28.37 -16.62
N LEU A 437 4.39 -27.86 -16.82
CA LEU A 437 4.72 -26.90 -17.87
C LEU A 437 5.33 -27.58 -19.09
N ALA A 438 6.38 -28.37 -18.89
CA ALA A 438 7.07 -29.12 -19.94
C ALA A 438 7.66 -30.43 -19.40
N CYS A 439 7.95 -31.35 -20.31
CA CYS A 439 8.58 -32.62 -20.01
C CYS A 439 9.16 -33.23 -21.28
N ASP A 440 10.25 -33.97 -21.12
CA ASP A 440 10.97 -34.65 -22.20
C ASP A 440 11.75 -35.86 -21.65
N GLY A 441 12.05 -36.84 -22.51
CA GLY A 441 12.83 -38.04 -22.15
C GLY A 441 14.01 -38.32 -23.07
N ASP A 442 13.94 -37.88 -24.32
CA ASP A 442 14.92 -38.09 -25.36
C ASP A 442 14.87 -36.89 -26.30
N GLY A 443 15.94 -36.13 -26.35
CA GLY A 443 16.27 -35.37 -27.56
C GLY A 443 16.60 -33.92 -27.37
N SER A 444 17.79 -33.64 -26.84
CA SER A 444 18.45 -32.41 -27.25
C SER A 444 19.11 -32.58 -28.63
N ASP A 445 19.08 -31.51 -29.44
CA ASP A 445 19.95 -31.39 -30.63
C ASP A 445 21.36 -30.89 -30.25
N LEU A 446 21.69 -30.89 -28.95
CA LEU A 446 22.91 -30.30 -28.41
C LEU A 446 24.14 -31.14 -28.77
N VAL A 447 25.14 -30.45 -29.31
CA VAL A 447 26.37 -31.09 -29.80
C VAL A 447 27.21 -31.58 -28.62
N GLY A 448 27.36 -32.90 -28.50
CA GLY A 448 28.21 -33.54 -27.49
C GLY A 448 27.45 -34.37 -26.46
N CYS A 449 26.12 -34.39 -26.52
CA CYS A 449 25.26 -35.13 -25.61
C CYS A 449 25.07 -36.59 -26.05
N GLN A 450 24.68 -37.41 -25.09
CA GLN A 450 24.13 -38.75 -25.29
C GLN A 450 22.78 -38.66 -26.04
N THR A 451 22.37 -39.69 -26.77
CA THR A 451 21.13 -39.62 -27.61
C THR A 451 19.83 -39.83 -26.83
N PHE A 452 19.91 -39.76 -25.50
CA PHE A 452 18.87 -40.08 -24.53
C PHE A 452 18.96 -39.13 -23.33
N ASP A 453 19.48 -37.94 -23.58
CA ASP A 453 19.32 -36.83 -22.65
C ASP A 453 17.94 -36.23 -22.80
N SER A 454 17.49 -35.58 -21.74
CA SER A 454 16.24 -34.83 -21.72
C SER A 454 16.51 -33.34 -21.89
N GLU A 455 15.62 -32.66 -22.60
CA GLU A 455 15.59 -31.20 -22.70
C GLU A 455 14.14 -30.67 -22.59
N ALA A 456 13.87 -29.86 -21.57
CA ALA A 456 12.59 -29.17 -21.40
C ALA A 456 12.79 -27.65 -21.52
N VAL A 457 11.91 -26.99 -22.27
CA VAL A 457 11.91 -25.53 -22.44
C VAL A 457 10.63 -24.97 -21.82
N VAL A 458 10.79 -23.97 -20.96
CA VAL A 458 9.70 -23.35 -20.19
C VAL A 458 9.92 -21.85 -20.10
N ASP A 459 8.86 -21.07 -20.23
CA ASP A 459 8.91 -19.63 -19.98
C ASP A 459 8.87 -19.36 -18.48
N VAL A 460 9.87 -18.61 -18.00
CA VAL A 460 10.07 -18.31 -16.58
C VAL A 460 9.96 -16.80 -16.31
N ILE A 461 9.51 -16.43 -15.11
CA ILE A 461 9.40 -15.04 -14.64
C ILE A 461 10.44 -14.83 -13.53
N ALA A 462 11.20 -13.74 -13.59
CA ALA A 462 12.20 -13.40 -12.57
C ALA A 462 11.59 -13.40 -11.16
N GLY A 463 12.24 -14.10 -10.23
CA GLY A 463 11.80 -14.23 -8.84
C GLY A 463 10.76 -15.33 -8.59
N GLU A 464 10.13 -15.89 -9.63
CA GLU A 464 9.22 -17.02 -9.47
C GLU A 464 9.98 -18.34 -9.33
N THR A 465 9.38 -19.29 -8.60
CA THR A 465 9.98 -20.60 -8.32
C THR A 465 9.28 -21.71 -9.09
N TYR A 466 10.08 -22.51 -9.78
CA TYR A 466 9.70 -23.65 -10.61
C TYR A 466 10.24 -24.92 -10.00
N THR A 467 9.47 -26.01 -10.12
CA THR A 467 9.88 -27.30 -9.58
C THR A 467 10.27 -28.24 -10.73
N VAL A 468 11.47 -28.82 -10.66
CA VAL A 468 12.04 -29.72 -11.67
C VAL A 468 12.17 -31.11 -11.09
N ARG A 469 11.72 -32.13 -11.84
CA ARG A 469 11.78 -33.53 -11.46
C ARG A 469 12.62 -34.28 -12.48
N ILE A 470 13.66 -34.99 -12.03
CA ILE A 470 14.58 -35.75 -12.87
C ILE A 470 14.61 -37.19 -12.38
N GLY A 471 14.53 -38.16 -13.28
CA GLY A 471 14.75 -39.56 -12.97
C GLY A 471 15.12 -40.34 -14.21
N ALA A 472 15.18 -41.67 -14.07
CA ALA A 472 15.56 -42.54 -15.16
C ALA A 472 14.35 -43.04 -15.95
N PHE A 473 14.49 -43.15 -17.27
CA PHE A 473 13.51 -43.81 -18.15
C PHE A 473 13.21 -45.25 -17.72
N GLY A 474 14.26 -45.98 -17.33
CA GLY A 474 14.20 -47.39 -16.95
C GLY A 474 13.89 -47.61 -15.45
N ALA A 475 13.04 -48.58 -15.15
CA ALA A 475 12.86 -49.02 -13.77
C ALA A 475 14.15 -49.65 -13.21
N GLY A 476 14.64 -49.13 -12.09
CA GLY A 476 15.84 -49.64 -11.40
C GLY A 476 17.17 -49.19 -12.01
N THR A 477 17.15 -48.24 -12.95
CA THR A 477 18.35 -47.52 -13.38
C THR A 477 18.52 -46.25 -12.56
N THR A 478 19.77 -45.95 -12.22
CA THR A 478 20.19 -44.75 -11.50
C THR A 478 21.52 -44.30 -12.06
N GLY A 479 21.87 -43.04 -11.86
CA GLY A 479 23.17 -42.50 -12.20
C GLY A 479 23.32 -41.06 -11.73
N THR A 480 24.53 -40.57 -11.91
CA THR A 480 24.91 -39.17 -11.72
C THR A 480 24.82 -38.43 -13.04
N GLY A 481 24.53 -37.14 -12.98
CA GLY A 481 24.53 -36.26 -14.15
C GLY A 481 24.61 -34.79 -13.77
N THR A 482 24.46 -33.94 -14.79
CA THR A 482 24.40 -32.48 -14.61
C THR A 482 23.09 -31.97 -15.18
N LEU A 483 22.28 -31.29 -14.35
CA LEU A 483 21.18 -30.46 -14.79
C LEU A 483 21.76 -29.10 -15.17
N THR A 484 21.77 -28.79 -16.45
CA THR A 484 22.16 -27.46 -16.94
C THR A 484 20.91 -26.64 -17.19
N ILE A 485 20.78 -25.53 -16.47
CA ILE A 485 19.71 -24.55 -16.65
C ILE A 485 20.30 -23.37 -17.39
N THR A 486 19.85 -23.12 -18.60
CA THR A 486 20.18 -21.90 -19.32
C THR A 486 18.92 -21.10 -19.46
N VAL A 487 18.83 -19.98 -18.74
CA VAL A 487 17.88 -18.94 -19.13
C VAL A 487 18.48 -18.29 -20.36
N GLY A 488 17.93 -18.62 -21.53
CA GLY A 488 18.19 -17.80 -22.70
C GLY A 488 17.79 -16.37 -22.35
N ALA A 489 18.37 -15.38 -23.02
CA ALA A 489 17.55 -14.19 -23.25
C ALA A 489 16.23 -14.78 -23.79
N GLY A 490 15.14 -14.54 -23.08
CA GLY A 490 13.83 -14.83 -23.61
C GLY A 490 13.66 -14.14 -24.97
N PRO A 491 12.46 -14.18 -25.52
CA PRO A 491 12.11 -13.18 -26.53
C PRO A 491 12.76 -11.83 -26.13
N VAL A 492 13.52 -11.25 -27.07
CA VAL A 492 14.22 -9.99 -26.80
C VAL A 492 13.16 -9.10 -26.17
N PRO A 493 13.37 -8.51 -24.97
CA PRO A 493 12.34 -7.70 -24.34
C PRO A 493 11.73 -6.82 -25.40
N GLU A 494 10.42 -7.00 -25.65
CA GLU A 494 9.74 -6.40 -26.79
C GLU A 494 10.15 -4.93 -26.80
N ASN A 495 10.71 -4.47 -27.92
CA ASN A 495 10.96 -3.06 -28.02
C ASN A 495 9.61 -2.42 -28.31
N CYS A 496 8.98 -1.98 -27.23
CA CYS A 496 7.63 -1.44 -27.15
C CYS A 496 7.33 -0.22 -28.06
N THR A 497 8.23 0.15 -28.99
CA THR A 497 8.13 1.35 -29.84
C THR A 497 8.59 1.18 -31.29
N ASN A 498 9.08 0.00 -31.71
CA ASN A 498 9.78 -0.14 -32.98
C ASN A 498 8.94 -0.71 -34.13
N GLY A 499 7.68 -1.11 -33.87
CA GLY A 499 6.75 -1.62 -34.86
C GLY A 499 7.04 -3.04 -35.31
N THR A 500 7.81 -3.80 -34.54
CA THR A 500 8.18 -5.18 -34.85
C THR A 500 8.10 -6.05 -33.61
N ASP A 501 7.42 -7.18 -33.78
CA ASP A 501 7.38 -8.36 -32.90
C ASP A 501 8.82 -8.88 -32.70
N ASP A 502 9.56 -8.26 -31.78
CA ASP A 502 10.97 -8.56 -31.44
C ASP A 502 11.08 -9.83 -30.62
N ASP A 503 9.99 -10.12 -29.94
CA ASP A 503 9.73 -11.20 -29.02
C ASP A 503 9.25 -12.47 -29.76
N GLY A 504 8.44 -12.33 -30.81
CA GLY A 504 8.02 -13.38 -31.73
C GLY A 504 6.72 -14.09 -31.36
N ASP A 505 5.94 -13.57 -30.40
CA ASP A 505 4.66 -14.13 -29.96
C ASP A 505 3.48 -13.78 -30.91
N GLY A 506 3.70 -12.87 -31.86
CA GLY A 506 2.74 -12.44 -32.86
C GLY A 506 2.00 -11.15 -32.54
N LEU A 507 2.34 -10.48 -31.44
CA LEU A 507 1.91 -9.14 -31.05
C LEU A 507 3.05 -8.14 -31.33
N VAL A 508 2.76 -6.84 -31.35
CA VAL A 508 3.75 -5.80 -31.65
C VAL A 508 3.59 -4.64 -30.69
N ASP A 509 4.69 -4.08 -30.22
CA ASP A 509 4.74 -2.90 -29.36
C ASP A 509 3.72 -3.00 -28.18
N CYS A 510 2.89 -1.97 -27.97
CA CYS A 510 1.92 -1.90 -26.87
C CYS A 510 0.70 -2.82 -27.01
N GLU A 511 0.61 -3.58 -28.10
CA GLU A 511 -0.39 -4.63 -28.25
C GLU A 511 0.12 -5.97 -27.68
N ASP A 512 1.39 -6.00 -27.28
CA ASP A 512 2.09 -7.08 -26.58
C ASP A 512 1.96 -6.94 -25.05
N THR A 513 1.58 -8.04 -24.39
CA THR A 513 1.43 -8.09 -22.92
C THR A 513 2.75 -7.91 -22.16
N ASP A 514 3.88 -8.16 -22.81
CA ASP A 514 5.20 -7.94 -22.21
C ASP A 514 5.59 -6.46 -22.14
N CYS A 515 4.84 -5.58 -22.82
CA CYS A 515 4.96 -4.12 -22.78
C CYS A 515 4.04 -3.42 -21.76
N ASP A 516 3.23 -4.15 -20.98
CA ASP A 516 2.22 -3.61 -20.06
C ASP A 516 2.78 -2.66 -18.98
N GLN A 517 4.10 -2.66 -18.76
CA GLN A 517 4.79 -1.82 -17.78
C GLN A 517 5.88 -0.93 -18.41
N ASP A 518 6.06 -0.95 -19.74
CA ASP A 518 7.05 -0.11 -20.41
C ASP A 518 6.57 1.35 -20.44
N PRO A 519 7.37 2.35 -20.02
CA PRO A 519 6.99 3.75 -20.03
C PRO A 519 6.59 4.32 -21.40
N ALA A 520 6.97 3.67 -22.50
CA ALA A 520 6.56 4.03 -23.85
C ALA A 520 5.18 3.45 -24.24
N CYS A 521 4.71 2.44 -23.51
CA CYS A 521 3.36 1.87 -23.58
C CYS A 521 2.48 2.21 -22.38
N ALA A 522 3.05 2.84 -21.35
CA ALA A 522 2.31 3.74 -20.51
C ALA A 522 1.66 4.78 -21.44
N ALA A 523 0.37 5.04 -21.22
CA ALA A 523 -0.27 6.18 -21.85
C ALA A 523 0.67 7.40 -21.72
N PRO A 524 0.82 8.22 -22.78
CA PRO A 524 1.69 9.39 -22.75
C PRO A 524 1.44 10.25 -21.49
N PRO A 525 2.41 11.07 -21.06
CA PRO A 525 2.31 11.84 -19.82
C PRO A 525 0.92 12.43 -19.72
N VAL A 526 0.18 12.09 -18.66
CA VAL A 526 -1.23 12.50 -18.56
C VAL A 526 -1.30 14.01 -18.73
N GLU A 527 -1.95 14.44 -19.81
CA GLU A 527 -2.15 15.85 -20.12
C GLU A 527 -2.71 16.57 -18.89
N ASN A 528 -2.01 17.63 -18.43
CA ASN A 528 -2.58 18.45 -17.38
C ASN A 528 -3.57 19.39 -18.04
N CYS A 529 -4.82 18.96 -18.00
CA CYS A 529 -5.93 19.58 -18.71
C CYS A 529 -6.30 21.03 -18.33
N THR A 530 -5.47 21.75 -17.60
CA THR A 530 -5.75 23.10 -17.10
C THR A 530 -4.58 24.09 -17.15
N ASN A 531 -3.39 23.68 -17.56
CA ASN A 531 -2.18 24.48 -17.41
C ASN A 531 -1.80 25.29 -18.68
N GLY A 532 -2.53 25.15 -19.79
CA GLY A 532 -2.27 25.90 -21.02
C GLY A 532 -1.15 25.33 -21.88
N THR A 533 -0.65 24.14 -21.57
CA THR A 533 0.48 23.52 -22.25
C THR A 533 0.14 22.10 -22.69
N ASP A 534 0.68 21.74 -23.85
CA ASP A 534 0.70 20.39 -24.40
C ASP A 534 1.76 19.59 -23.61
N ASP A 535 1.34 18.94 -22.52
CA ASP A 535 2.20 18.23 -21.57
C ASP A 535 2.57 16.84 -22.07
N ASP A 536 1.73 16.25 -22.90
CA ASP A 536 1.91 14.92 -23.47
C ASP A 536 2.63 14.95 -24.84
N GLY A 537 2.67 16.13 -25.48
CA GLY A 537 3.43 16.43 -26.68
C GLY A 537 2.73 16.08 -27.99
N ASP A 538 1.42 15.82 -27.99
CA ASP A 538 0.65 15.40 -29.17
C ASP A 538 0.28 16.58 -30.11
N GLY A 539 0.48 17.82 -29.64
CA GLY A 539 0.21 19.06 -30.37
C GLY A 539 -1.13 19.72 -30.04
N LEU A 540 -1.90 19.16 -29.10
CA LEU A 540 -3.10 19.71 -28.51
C LEU A 540 -2.81 20.05 -27.04
N ALA A 541 -3.63 20.92 -26.44
CA ALA A 541 -3.38 21.38 -25.07
C ALA A 541 -4.71 21.55 -24.34
N ASP A 542 -4.71 21.23 -23.05
CA ASP A 542 -5.87 21.27 -22.15
C ASP A 542 -7.11 20.57 -22.73
N CYS A 543 -8.27 21.24 -22.68
CA CYS A 543 -9.55 20.70 -23.15
C CYS A 543 -9.68 20.59 -24.67
N ALA A 544 -8.67 21.02 -25.43
CA ALA A 544 -8.58 20.71 -26.85
C ALA A 544 -7.97 19.33 -27.10
N ASP A 545 -7.40 18.73 -26.05
CA ASP A 545 -6.73 17.44 -26.04
C ASP A 545 -7.71 16.27 -25.82
N PRO A 546 -7.72 15.22 -26.67
CA PRO A 546 -8.56 14.03 -26.50
C PRO A 546 -8.32 13.28 -25.18
N ASP A 547 -7.11 13.33 -24.63
CA ASP A 547 -6.75 12.64 -23.39
C ASP A 547 -7.31 13.37 -22.15
N CYS A 548 -7.77 14.61 -22.32
CA CYS A 548 -8.54 15.37 -21.35
C CYS A 548 -10.05 15.12 -21.34
N SER A 549 -10.54 14.18 -22.16
CA SER A 549 -11.97 13.87 -22.30
C SER A 549 -12.65 13.37 -21.02
N GLY A 550 -11.89 12.89 -20.03
CA GLY A 550 -12.37 12.49 -18.71
C GLY A 550 -12.07 13.49 -17.57
N ASN A 551 -11.32 14.56 -17.83
CA ASN A 551 -10.87 15.48 -16.78
C ASN A 551 -12.01 16.42 -16.34
N PRO A 552 -12.36 16.50 -15.03
CA PRO A 552 -13.46 17.33 -14.51
C PRO A 552 -13.43 18.81 -14.90
N ASN A 553 -12.25 19.33 -15.28
CA ASN A 553 -12.06 20.71 -15.71
C ASN A 553 -12.28 20.90 -17.22
N CYS A 554 -12.36 19.82 -18.00
CA CYS A 554 -12.54 19.79 -19.45
C CYS A 554 -13.82 19.10 -19.94
N VAL A 555 -14.37 18.20 -19.14
CA VAL A 555 -15.82 17.98 -19.16
C VAL A 555 -16.46 19.12 -18.40
N THR A 556 -17.03 20.07 -19.14
CA THR A 556 -18.13 20.83 -18.54
C THR A 556 -19.19 19.79 -18.20
N ASN A 557 -19.45 19.59 -16.90
CA ASN A 557 -20.54 18.73 -16.44
C ASN A 557 -21.85 19.41 -16.84
N ASP A 558 -22.22 19.23 -18.10
CA ASP A 558 -23.38 19.85 -18.72
C ASP A 558 -24.66 19.29 -18.11
N PHE A 559 -24.60 18.21 -17.33
CA PHE A 559 -25.73 17.60 -16.65
C PHE A 559 -25.50 17.52 -15.15
N THR A 560 -26.58 17.59 -14.37
CA THR A 560 -26.59 17.34 -12.93
C THR A 560 -27.66 16.31 -12.58
N PHE A 561 -27.30 15.29 -11.80
CA PHE A 561 -28.23 14.36 -11.16
C PHE A 561 -28.53 14.77 -9.72
N PHE A 562 -29.79 14.61 -9.31
CA PHE A 562 -30.27 14.87 -7.97
C PHE A 562 -30.91 13.62 -7.38
N ALA A 563 -30.44 13.21 -6.21
CA ALA A 563 -31.20 12.36 -5.33
C ALA A 563 -32.02 13.31 -4.44
N GLU A 564 -33.35 13.29 -4.57
CA GLU A 564 -34.18 14.25 -3.86
C GLU A 564 -34.26 13.92 -2.37
N ASP A 565 -34.21 14.96 -1.52
CA ASP A 565 -34.49 14.82 -0.10
C ASP A 565 -35.93 14.31 0.10
N THR A 566 -36.11 13.34 0.99
CA THR A 566 -37.42 12.79 1.30
C THR A 566 -37.59 12.52 2.79
N SER A 567 -38.83 12.45 3.25
CA SER A 567 -39.17 12.04 4.60
C SER A 567 -40.08 10.83 4.54
N ALA A 568 -39.78 9.82 5.35
CA ALA A 568 -40.53 8.58 5.41
C ALA A 568 -40.82 8.19 6.84
N THR A 569 -41.87 7.40 7.05
CA THR A 569 -42.23 6.91 8.38
C THR A 569 -41.93 5.43 8.53
N TYR A 570 -41.59 5.01 9.74
CA TYR A 570 -41.43 3.61 10.12
C TYR A 570 -42.02 3.35 11.50
N SER A 571 -42.41 2.10 11.77
CA SER A 571 -42.85 1.69 13.10
C SER A 571 -41.64 1.50 14.03
N PRO A 572 -41.55 2.19 15.18
CA PRO A 572 -40.46 2.00 16.13
C PRO A 572 -40.49 0.61 16.80
N ASP A 573 -41.63 -0.08 16.80
CA ASP A 573 -41.75 -1.41 17.41
C ASP A 573 -41.20 -2.52 16.51
N THR A 574 -41.45 -2.43 15.20
CA THR A 574 -41.04 -3.44 14.23
C THR A 574 -39.87 -2.99 13.35
N GLY A 575 -39.52 -1.71 13.34
CA GLY A 575 -38.54 -1.11 12.43
C GLY A 575 -38.97 -1.11 10.96
N THR A 576 -40.24 -1.43 10.65
CA THR A 576 -40.73 -1.56 9.27
C THR A 576 -41.37 -0.27 8.76
N GLY A 577 -41.13 0.03 7.49
CA GLY A 577 -41.58 1.21 6.77
C GLY A 577 -41.11 1.13 5.32
N SER A 578 -41.82 1.78 4.41
CA SER A 578 -41.54 1.79 2.97
C SER A 578 -41.82 3.17 2.40
N PHE A 579 -41.05 3.60 1.41
CA PHE A 579 -41.21 4.90 0.76
C PHE A 579 -40.60 4.88 -0.64
N SER A 580 -40.79 5.98 -1.38
CA SER A 580 -40.10 6.21 -2.63
C SER A 580 -39.27 7.49 -2.56
N ALA A 581 -38.09 7.48 -3.18
CA ALA A 581 -37.25 8.65 -3.37
C ALA A 581 -37.15 8.98 -4.87
N ASP A 582 -37.31 10.25 -5.21
CA ASP A 582 -37.24 10.71 -6.59
C ASP A 582 -35.77 10.86 -7.03
N VAL A 583 -35.52 10.51 -8.29
CA VAL A 583 -34.27 10.78 -8.98
C VAL A 583 -34.57 11.69 -10.16
N SER A 584 -33.87 12.82 -10.24
CA SER A 584 -34.07 13.82 -11.29
C SER A 584 -32.76 14.25 -11.93
N ALA A 585 -32.88 14.85 -13.12
CA ALA A 585 -31.73 15.35 -13.88
C ALA A 585 -32.04 16.69 -14.54
N VAL A 586 -31.02 17.53 -14.70
CA VAL A 586 -31.09 18.80 -15.45
C VAL A 586 -29.84 18.98 -16.29
N GLU A 587 -29.97 19.66 -17.42
CA GLU A 587 -28.84 20.17 -18.19
C GLU A 587 -28.55 21.63 -17.82
N ASP A 588 -27.28 21.99 -17.65
CA ASP A 588 -26.87 23.38 -17.46
C ASP A 588 -27.20 24.19 -18.72
N ALA A 589 -27.86 25.32 -18.53
CA ALA A 589 -28.16 26.26 -19.61
C ALA A 589 -26.91 26.86 -20.29
N SER A 590 -25.73 26.71 -19.68
CA SER A 590 -24.44 27.09 -20.25
C SER A 590 -23.84 26.04 -21.20
N ALA A 591 -24.39 24.82 -21.22
CA ALA A 591 -23.92 23.70 -22.04
C ALA A 591 -23.92 24.01 -23.55
N ALA A 592 -22.88 23.53 -24.24
CA ALA A 592 -22.78 23.71 -25.68
C ALA A 592 -23.88 22.90 -26.39
N GLY A 593 -24.77 23.58 -27.12
CA GLY A 593 -25.91 22.93 -27.77
C GLY A 593 -27.18 22.84 -26.93
N TYR A 594 -27.21 23.48 -25.76
CA TYR A 594 -28.35 23.46 -24.84
C TYR A 594 -29.70 23.86 -25.49
N PRO A 595 -30.79 23.12 -25.21
CA PRO A 595 -30.80 21.82 -24.55
C PRO A 595 -30.45 20.70 -25.53
N ASN A 596 -29.49 19.86 -25.14
CA ASN A 596 -29.04 18.71 -25.89
C ASN A 596 -30.08 17.58 -25.88
N GLU A 597 -30.09 16.81 -26.97
CA GLU A 597 -30.99 15.68 -27.18
C GLU A 597 -30.38 14.41 -26.57
N THR A 598 -30.74 14.07 -25.33
CA THR A 598 -30.18 12.90 -24.62
C THR A 598 -30.80 11.59 -25.12
N GLN A 599 -30.06 10.49 -25.04
CA GLN A 599 -30.40 9.18 -25.64
C GLN A 599 -30.45 8.02 -24.64
N GLY A 600 -30.01 8.29 -23.42
CA GLY A 600 -29.93 7.33 -22.34
C GLY A 600 -29.14 7.90 -21.17
N PHE A 601 -29.04 7.11 -20.11
CA PHE A 601 -28.26 7.42 -18.94
C PHE A 601 -27.86 6.13 -18.21
N SER A 602 -26.84 6.22 -17.36
CA SER A 602 -26.59 5.22 -16.32
C SER A 602 -26.28 5.90 -15.01
N PHE A 603 -26.67 5.26 -13.90
CA PHE A 603 -26.35 5.76 -12.58
C PHE A 603 -26.18 4.65 -11.53
N GLY A 604 -25.45 4.96 -10.46
CA GLY A 604 -25.36 4.20 -9.22
C GLY A 604 -25.66 5.11 -8.01
N LEU A 605 -26.60 4.69 -7.16
CA LEU A 605 -26.98 5.41 -5.95
C LEU A 605 -26.87 4.49 -4.73
N SER A 606 -26.01 4.89 -3.79
CA SER A 606 -25.73 4.16 -2.55
C SER A 606 -26.56 4.67 -1.37
N HIS A 607 -26.79 3.80 -0.39
CA HIS A 607 -27.49 4.10 0.86
C HIS A 607 -26.90 3.30 2.03
N ASP A 608 -27.23 3.68 3.26
CA ASP A 608 -26.87 2.92 4.45
C ASP A 608 -27.66 1.59 4.50
N ALA A 609 -26.97 0.49 4.19
CA ALA A 609 -27.49 -0.88 4.20
C ALA A 609 -28.03 -1.35 5.57
N SER A 610 -27.67 -0.66 6.66
CA SER A 610 -28.18 -0.97 8.00
C SER A 610 -29.57 -0.37 8.27
N LEU A 611 -29.99 0.61 7.46
CA LEU A 611 -31.24 1.37 7.64
C LEU A 611 -32.20 1.21 6.46
N LEU A 612 -31.69 1.05 5.24
CA LEU A 612 -32.47 1.04 4.01
C LEU A 612 -32.12 -0.18 3.14
N SER A 613 -33.09 -0.64 2.36
CA SER A 613 -32.87 -1.55 1.23
C SER A 613 -33.65 -1.07 0.01
N ALA A 614 -32.99 -0.95 -1.14
CA ALA A 614 -33.64 -0.63 -2.41
C ALA A 614 -34.35 -1.86 -3.00
N ASP A 615 -35.59 -1.69 -3.46
CA ASP A 615 -36.37 -2.76 -4.11
C ASP A 615 -36.28 -2.65 -5.65
N THR A 616 -36.60 -1.48 -6.20
CA THR A 616 -36.54 -1.26 -7.65
C THR A 616 -36.52 0.22 -8.01
N PHE A 617 -36.18 0.53 -9.26
CA PHE A 617 -36.35 1.84 -9.88
C PHE A 617 -37.53 1.81 -10.87
N ASN A 618 -38.50 2.68 -10.65
CA ASN A 618 -39.67 2.84 -11.50
C ASN A 618 -39.52 4.07 -12.39
N ALA A 619 -39.59 3.87 -13.71
CA ALA A 619 -39.51 4.93 -14.70
C ALA A 619 -40.58 6.02 -14.48
N GLY A 620 -40.16 7.28 -14.44
CA GLY A 620 -41.02 8.44 -14.30
C GLY A 620 -41.86 8.70 -15.55
N SER A 621 -42.69 9.75 -15.49
CA SER A 621 -43.57 10.10 -16.61
C SER A 621 -42.82 10.49 -17.88
N ALA A 622 -41.66 11.15 -17.75
CA ALA A 622 -40.79 11.52 -18.87
C ALA A 622 -40.28 10.29 -19.63
N LEU A 623 -39.77 9.29 -18.90
CA LEU A 623 -39.29 8.04 -19.50
C LEU A 623 -40.43 7.16 -20.01
N SER A 624 -41.54 7.07 -19.26
CA SER A 624 -42.70 6.27 -19.66
C SER A 624 -43.38 6.80 -20.93
N ALA A 625 -43.27 8.10 -21.22
CA ALA A 625 -43.81 8.71 -22.43
C ALA A 625 -42.99 8.40 -23.70
N LEU A 626 -41.76 7.90 -23.56
CA LEU A 626 -40.90 7.52 -24.68
C LEU A 626 -41.55 6.41 -25.52
N ASN A 627 -41.12 6.31 -26.79
CA ASN A 627 -41.62 5.30 -27.74
C ASN A 627 -43.16 5.23 -27.82
N ALA A 628 -43.79 6.41 -27.91
CA ALA A 628 -45.25 6.56 -27.96
C ALA A 628 -45.98 5.94 -26.75
N GLY A 629 -45.39 6.06 -25.56
CA GLY A 629 -45.95 5.54 -24.31
C GLY A 629 -45.57 4.09 -23.99
N SER A 630 -44.62 3.52 -24.73
CA SER A 630 -44.11 2.16 -24.47
C SER A 630 -42.97 2.15 -23.45
N GLY A 631 -42.47 3.32 -23.04
CA GLY A 631 -41.28 3.45 -22.19
C GLY A 631 -39.97 3.34 -22.98
N PRO A 632 -38.81 3.37 -22.32
CA PRO A 632 -37.51 3.16 -22.96
C PRO A 632 -37.38 1.74 -23.53
N ASP A 633 -36.62 1.57 -24.62
CA ASP A 633 -36.39 0.25 -25.22
C ASP A 633 -35.53 -0.66 -24.32
N PHE A 634 -34.73 -0.08 -23.42
CA PHE A 634 -33.95 -0.79 -22.42
C PHE A 634 -33.95 -0.04 -21.09
N LEU A 635 -34.26 -0.76 -20.02
CA LEU A 635 -34.14 -0.32 -18.64
C LEU A 635 -33.69 -1.52 -17.82
N ASP A 636 -32.45 -1.49 -17.36
CA ASP A 636 -31.87 -2.53 -16.50
C ASP A 636 -31.61 -1.96 -15.12
N VAL A 637 -32.05 -2.68 -14.09
CA VAL A 637 -32.04 -2.24 -12.70
C VAL A 637 -31.47 -3.36 -11.84
N ASN A 638 -30.37 -3.09 -11.15
CA ASN A 638 -29.73 -4.06 -10.28
C ASN A 638 -29.70 -3.50 -8.84
N THR A 639 -30.20 -4.29 -7.89
CA THR A 639 -30.20 -3.92 -6.47
C THR A 639 -29.08 -4.63 -5.72
N PHE A 640 -28.47 -3.87 -4.81
CA PHE A 640 -27.41 -4.32 -3.90
C PHE A 640 -27.86 -4.03 -2.47
N SER A 641 -27.16 -4.60 -1.49
CA SER A 641 -27.47 -4.34 -0.08
C SER A 641 -27.28 -2.87 0.31
N ASP A 642 -26.36 -2.19 -0.36
CA ASP A 642 -25.89 -0.84 -0.09
C ASP A 642 -26.22 0.15 -1.22
N GLY A 643 -27.04 -0.25 -2.20
CA GLY A 643 -27.34 0.63 -3.32
C GLY A 643 -28.23 0.04 -4.41
N ILE A 644 -28.41 0.83 -5.46
CA ILE A 644 -29.09 0.44 -6.70
C ILE A 644 -28.36 1.05 -7.89
N THR A 645 -28.24 0.29 -8.98
CA THR A 645 -27.77 0.79 -10.27
C THR A 645 -28.87 0.72 -11.31
N CYS A 646 -28.85 1.66 -12.25
CA CYS A 646 -29.81 1.74 -13.34
C CYS A 646 -29.10 2.10 -14.64
N GLY A 647 -29.34 1.33 -15.70
CA GLY A 647 -28.95 1.66 -17.07
C GLY A 647 -30.17 1.80 -17.96
N CYS A 648 -30.28 2.89 -18.72
CA CYS A 648 -31.44 3.20 -19.54
C CYS A 648 -31.01 3.62 -20.95
N VAL A 649 -31.57 2.97 -21.97
CA VAL A 649 -31.45 3.39 -23.39
C VAL A 649 -32.84 3.70 -23.91
N TYR A 650 -33.04 4.93 -24.38
CA TYR A 650 -34.36 5.40 -24.77
C TYR A 650 -34.89 4.67 -26.00
N SER A 651 -34.09 4.51 -27.05
CA SER A 651 -34.46 3.67 -28.20
C SER A 651 -33.27 3.08 -28.96
N PHE A 652 -33.43 1.85 -29.47
CA PHE A 652 -32.51 1.21 -30.42
C PHE A 652 -32.87 1.47 -31.89
N SER A 653 -34.00 2.13 -32.16
CA SER A 653 -34.54 2.25 -33.50
C SER A 653 -33.94 3.42 -34.30
N SER A 654 -33.57 3.14 -35.56
CA SER A 654 -33.15 4.13 -36.57
C SER A 654 -34.17 4.15 -37.72
N PRO A 655 -34.51 5.30 -38.34
CA PRO A 655 -33.85 6.61 -38.27
C PRO A 655 -34.71 7.64 -37.54
N GLY A 656 -34.43 7.83 -36.26
CA GLY A 656 -35.15 8.77 -35.41
C GLY A 656 -34.97 8.36 -33.97
N THR A 657 -33.75 8.52 -33.46
CA THR A 657 -33.45 8.25 -32.06
C THR A 657 -34.42 9.06 -31.21
N ILE A 658 -35.25 8.38 -30.41
CA ILE A 658 -36.15 9.04 -29.47
C ILE A 658 -35.27 9.64 -28.37
N THR A 659 -35.41 10.94 -28.17
CA THR A 659 -34.55 11.73 -27.29
C THR A 659 -35.35 12.42 -26.19
N LEU A 660 -34.66 12.82 -25.13
CA LEU A 660 -35.21 13.62 -24.03
C LEU A 660 -34.33 14.87 -23.83
N GLN A 661 -34.94 16.05 -23.82
CA GLN A 661 -34.27 17.30 -23.44
C GLN A 661 -34.49 17.58 -21.96
N LEU A 662 -33.43 17.94 -21.23
CA LEU A 662 -33.45 18.20 -19.78
C LEU A 662 -33.32 19.70 -19.46
N ALA A 663 -34.05 20.55 -20.21
CA ALA A 663 -34.01 22.01 -20.07
C ALA A 663 -34.51 22.56 -18.72
N SER A 664 -35.05 21.69 -17.88
CA SER A 664 -35.39 21.94 -16.47
C SER A 664 -35.28 20.63 -15.71
N GLN A 665 -35.08 20.70 -14.40
CA GLN A 665 -35.02 19.52 -13.54
C GLN A 665 -36.23 18.63 -13.79
N THR A 666 -35.95 17.43 -14.31
CA THR A 666 -36.96 16.48 -14.77
C THR A 666 -36.77 15.18 -14.01
N THR A 667 -37.83 14.72 -13.34
CA THR A 667 -37.83 13.41 -12.66
C THR A 667 -37.69 12.29 -13.67
N LEU A 668 -36.57 11.57 -13.59
CA LEU A 668 -36.31 10.38 -14.41
C LEU A 668 -37.10 9.19 -13.89
N GLY A 669 -37.25 9.07 -12.58
CA GLY A 669 -38.04 8.02 -11.96
C GLY A 669 -37.94 8.05 -10.44
N THR A 670 -38.41 6.97 -9.82
CA THR A 670 -38.49 6.83 -8.36
C THR A 670 -37.90 5.51 -7.92
N ILE A 671 -37.09 5.51 -6.87
CA ILE A 671 -36.56 4.29 -6.26
C ILE A 671 -37.48 3.92 -5.09
N ALA A 672 -38.01 2.70 -5.12
CA ALA A 672 -38.77 2.14 -4.01
C ALA A 672 -37.80 1.61 -2.95
N TYR A 673 -37.96 2.06 -1.72
CA TYR A 673 -37.16 1.67 -0.56
C TYR A 673 -38.02 1.01 0.50
N ASN A 674 -37.43 0.01 1.15
CA ASN A 674 -37.88 -0.50 2.44
C ASN A 674 -36.86 -0.11 3.52
N THR A 675 -37.33 0.06 4.74
CA THR A 675 -36.45 0.17 5.90
C THR A 675 -35.96 -1.21 6.34
N VAL A 676 -34.79 -1.24 6.97
CA VAL A 676 -34.18 -2.45 7.54
C VAL A 676 -34.52 -2.52 9.04
N PRO A 677 -35.39 -3.47 9.47
CA PRO A 677 -35.88 -3.53 10.84
C PRO A 677 -34.82 -3.52 11.93
N SER A 678 -33.71 -4.23 11.72
CA SER A 678 -32.64 -4.36 12.72
C SER A 678 -31.97 -3.04 13.10
N GLY A 679 -31.99 -2.04 12.21
CA GLY A 679 -31.42 -0.72 12.49
C GLY A 679 -32.40 0.24 13.20
N LEU A 680 -33.69 -0.08 13.23
CA LEU A 680 -34.75 0.87 13.62
C LEU A 680 -35.65 0.40 14.76
N ILE A 681 -35.66 -0.88 15.10
CA ILE A 681 -36.42 -1.38 16.27
C ILE A 681 -35.95 -0.67 17.55
N GLY A 682 -36.89 -0.08 18.27
CA GLY A 682 -36.67 0.69 19.49
C GLY A 682 -36.27 2.15 19.26
N ASN A 683 -36.07 2.59 18.02
CA ASN A 683 -35.77 3.98 17.72
C ASN A 683 -37.07 4.79 17.63
N SER A 684 -37.43 5.49 18.72
CA SER A 684 -38.57 6.41 18.75
C SER A 684 -38.21 7.86 18.43
N ALA A 685 -36.93 8.16 18.18
CA ALA A 685 -36.45 9.51 17.90
C ALA A 685 -36.44 9.85 16.40
N GLY A 686 -36.45 8.83 15.54
CA GLY A 686 -36.16 8.98 14.12
C GLY A 686 -34.65 8.95 13.84
N VAL A 687 -34.28 8.96 12.56
CA VAL A 687 -32.90 9.03 12.09
C VAL A 687 -32.86 9.60 10.69
N THR A 688 -31.86 10.42 10.37
CA THR A 688 -31.62 10.89 9.01
C THR A 688 -30.45 10.11 8.42
N THR A 689 -30.60 9.57 7.22
CA THR A 689 -29.56 8.85 6.46
C THR A 689 -29.38 9.46 5.08
N SER A 690 -28.22 9.27 4.44
CA SER A 690 -27.93 9.83 3.12
C SER A 690 -28.22 8.86 1.97
N LEU A 691 -28.53 9.44 0.81
CA LEU A 691 -28.53 8.81 -0.51
C LEU A 691 -27.36 9.43 -1.30
N ASN A 692 -26.30 8.66 -1.52
CA ASN A 692 -25.07 9.19 -2.11
C ASN A 692 -24.84 8.61 -3.50
N TRP A 693 -24.64 9.47 -4.49
CA TRP A 693 -24.23 9.02 -5.82
C TRP A 693 -22.87 8.32 -5.75
N SER A 694 -22.73 7.23 -6.50
CA SER A 694 -21.52 6.41 -6.52
C SER A 694 -21.19 5.97 -7.94
N ASN A 695 -19.94 6.18 -8.35
CA ASN A 695 -19.37 5.61 -9.58
C ASN A 695 -18.71 4.24 -9.34
N ALA A 696 -18.69 3.77 -8.09
CA ALA A 696 -18.05 2.52 -7.67
C ALA A 696 -19.05 1.38 -7.45
N LEU A 697 -20.35 1.65 -7.58
CA LEU A 697 -21.41 0.69 -7.27
C LEU A 697 -21.65 -0.28 -8.44
N GLY A 698 -21.62 -1.59 -8.16
CA GLY A 698 -21.79 -2.67 -9.13
C GLY A 698 -20.51 -3.39 -9.52
N ALA A 699 -20.64 -4.54 -10.19
CA ALA A 699 -19.51 -5.32 -10.72
C ALA A 699 -19.83 -5.77 -12.17
N PRO A 700 -19.32 -5.08 -13.21
CA PRO A 700 -18.44 -3.90 -13.14
C PRO A 700 -19.12 -2.65 -12.57
N PRO A 701 -18.37 -1.67 -12.02
CA PRO A 701 -18.94 -0.43 -11.49
C PRO A 701 -19.72 0.36 -12.54
N VAL A 702 -20.87 0.89 -12.15
CA VAL A 702 -21.72 1.73 -13.01
C VAL A 702 -21.39 3.20 -12.76
N ILE A 703 -20.95 3.89 -13.81
CA ILE A 703 -20.60 5.32 -13.76
C ILE A 703 -21.86 6.16 -14.02
N ASN A 704 -21.98 7.29 -13.30
CA ASN A 704 -23.07 8.25 -13.45
C ASN A 704 -22.86 9.14 -14.69
N ILE A 705 -23.54 8.83 -15.79
CA ILE A 705 -23.40 9.53 -17.08
C ILE A 705 -24.74 9.79 -17.77
N MET A 706 -24.77 10.83 -18.59
CA MET A 706 -25.82 11.12 -19.58
C MET A 706 -25.29 10.89 -20.99
N VAL A 707 -26.09 10.26 -21.86
CA VAL A 707 -25.67 9.96 -23.24
C VAL A 707 -26.19 11.03 -24.20
N VAL A 708 -25.28 11.71 -24.91
CA VAL A 708 -25.59 12.71 -25.94
C VAL A 708 -24.78 12.37 -27.20
N ASN A 709 -25.46 12.29 -28.34
CA ASN A 709 -24.90 11.92 -29.65
C ASN A 709 -24.06 10.63 -29.64
N GLY A 710 -24.49 9.64 -28.83
CA GLY A 710 -23.80 8.37 -28.64
C GLY A 710 -22.53 8.46 -27.78
N GLN A 711 -22.22 9.62 -27.20
CA GLN A 711 -21.09 9.84 -26.30
C GLN A 711 -21.56 9.89 -24.85
N ALA A 712 -20.74 9.36 -23.94
CA ALA A 712 -20.95 9.45 -22.50
C ALA A 712 -20.51 10.83 -22.00
N ASN A 713 -21.40 11.54 -21.31
CA ASN A 713 -21.13 12.83 -20.69
C ASN A 713 -21.27 12.65 -19.18
N PRO A 714 -20.20 12.83 -18.39
CA PRO A 714 -20.27 12.82 -16.94
C PRO A 714 -21.28 13.83 -16.41
N ALA A 715 -21.92 13.50 -15.28
CA ALA A 715 -22.86 14.37 -14.61
C ALA A 715 -22.29 14.86 -13.27
N ASN A 716 -22.59 16.10 -12.93
CA ASN A 716 -22.45 16.59 -11.56
C ASN A 716 -23.47 15.88 -10.65
N LEU A 717 -23.13 15.67 -9.38
CA LEU A 717 -23.85 14.77 -8.49
C LEU A 717 -24.27 15.52 -7.22
N ILE A 718 -25.59 15.65 -7.02
CA ILE A 718 -26.17 16.23 -5.81
C ILE A 718 -26.80 15.11 -4.99
N ASN A 719 -26.14 14.78 -3.87
CA ASN A 719 -26.62 13.78 -2.92
C ASN A 719 -27.92 14.24 -2.24
N GLY A 720 -28.70 13.26 -1.80
CA GLY A 720 -29.94 13.47 -1.07
C GLY A 720 -29.88 12.90 0.34
N SER A 721 -30.94 13.14 1.09
CA SER A 721 -31.14 12.60 2.43
C SER A 721 -32.54 12.05 2.63
N VAL A 722 -32.64 11.04 3.49
CA VAL A 722 -33.90 10.46 3.94
C VAL A 722 -34.04 10.73 5.42
N ASP A 723 -35.04 11.52 5.79
CA ASP A 723 -35.45 11.69 7.18
C ASP A 723 -36.46 10.60 7.56
N LEU A 724 -36.00 9.58 8.29
CA LEU A 724 -36.83 8.49 8.80
C LEU A 724 -37.44 8.92 10.13
N VAL A 725 -38.74 9.22 10.10
CA VAL A 725 -39.51 9.67 11.26
C VAL A 725 -40.22 8.48 11.90
N ALA A 726 -40.02 8.28 13.20
CA ALA A 726 -40.75 7.25 13.93
C ALA A 726 -42.26 7.59 13.96
N ALA A 727 -43.10 6.68 13.45
CA ALA A 727 -44.55 6.78 13.55
C ALA A 727 -44.99 6.44 14.97
N ILE A 728 -45.19 7.47 15.80
CA ILE A 728 -45.74 7.34 17.15
C ILE A 728 -47.26 7.53 17.08
N GLY A 729 -48.03 6.52 17.53
CA GLY A 729 -49.48 6.44 17.34
C GLY A 729 -49.91 5.83 15.99
N GLY A 730 -51.21 5.84 15.69
CA GLY A 730 -51.79 5.24 14.47
C GLY A 730 -52.95 4.30 14.76
N PHE A 731 -53.21 3.38 13.85
CA PHE A 731 -54.21 2.32 14.00
C PHE A 731 -53.72 0.98 13.46
N VAL A 732 -54.50 -0.08 13.71
CA VAL A 732 -54.35 -1.37 13.04
C VAL A 732 -55.53 -1.59 12.10
N ARG A 733 -55.26 -1.73 10.80
CA ARG A 733 -56.27 -1.98 9.78
C ARG A 733 -56.96 -3.31 10.06
N GLY A 734 -58.28 -3.27 10.20
CA GLY A 734 -59.11 -4.41 10.59
C GLY A 734 -59.35 -4.57 12.10
N ASP A 735 -58.71 -3.79 12.98
CA ASP A 735 -59.07 -3.70 14.42
C ASP A 735 -60.10 -2.58 14.62
N VAL A 736 -61.35 -2.93 14.32
CA VAL A 736 -62.46 -1.96 14.22
C VAL A 736 -63.01 -1.63 15.60
N ASN A 737 -62.82 -2.48 16.60
CA ASN A 737 -63.30 -2.25 17.95
C ASN A 737 -62.26 -1.64 18.90
N ASP A 738 -61.04 -1.34 18.42
CA ASP A 738 -59.94 -0.74 19.18
C ASP A 738 -59.62 -1.59 20.43
N ASP A 739 -59.47 -2.91 20.24
CA ASP A 739 -59.10 -3.85 21.32
C ASP A 739 -57.69 -4.46 21.17
N GLY A 740 -56.97 -4.10 20.10
CA GLY A 740 -55.61 -4.53 19.81
C GLY A 740 -55.53 -5.86 19.07
N GLY A 741 -56.65 -6.49 18.69
CA GLY A 741 -56.65 -7.80 18.05
C GLY A 741 -57.68 -7.99 16.96
N ILE A 742 -57.24 -8.28 15.73
CA ILE A 742 -58.13 -8.54 14.59
C ILE A 742 -58.80 -9.92 14.72
N ASN A 743 -60.11 -9.92 14.92
CA ASN A 743 -60.93 -11.12 15.11
C ASN A 743 -62.39 -10.91 14.64
N ILE A 744 -63.27 -11.86 14.96
CA ILE A 744 -64.69 -11.80 14.53
C ILE A 744 -65.40 -10.55 15.12
N ALA A 745 -64.98 -10.09 16.29
CA ALA A 745 -65.56 -8.93 16.96
C ALA A 745 -65.43 -7.65 16.10
N ASP A 746 -64.38 -7.55 15.29
CA ASP A 746 -64.15 -6.41 14.38
C ASP A 746 -65.14 -6.39 13.23
N ALA A 747 -65.31 -7.53 12.56
CA ALA A 747 -66.31 -7.67 11.50
C ALA A 747 -67.72 -7.38 12.02
N VAL A 748 -68.03 -7.78 13.27
CA VAL A 748 -69.31 -7.48 13.92
C VAL A 748 -69.44 -5.99 14.23
N SER A 749 -68.38 -5.36 14.74
CA SER A 749 -68.36 -3.93 15.09
C SER A 749 -68.50 -3.05 13.85
N LEU A 750 -67.83 -3.43 12.76
CA LEU A 750 -67.94 -2.81 11.45
C LEU A 750 -69.38 -2.85 10.91
N LEU A 751 -69.98 -4.04 10.87
CA LEU A 751 -71.37 -4.21 10.44
C LEU A 751 -72.36 -3.46 11.37
N ALA A 752 -72.08 -3.41 12.67
CA ALA A 752 -72.88 -2.66 13.62
C ALA A 752 -72.78 -1.14 13.36
N GLY A 753 -71.61 -0.62 13.04
CA GLY A 753 -71.39 0.76 12.61
C GLY A 753 -72.19 1.09 11.35
N LEU A 754 -72.09 0.26 10.32
CA LEU A 754 -72.75 0.47 9.02
C LEU A 754 -74.28 0.42 9.10
N PHE A 755 -74.86 -0.49 9.89
CA PHE A 755 -76.30 -0.80 9.82
C PHE A 755 -77.09 -0.43 11.08
N THR A 756 -76.44 -0.31 12.23
CA THR A 756 -77.12 -0.11 13.51
C THR A 756 -76.66 1.13 14.28
N GLY A 757 -75.74 1.91 13.70
CA GLY A 757 -75.19 3.12 14.32
C GLY A 757 -74.25 2.82 15.50
N GLY A 758 -73.58 1.67 15.46
CA GLY A 758 -72.45 1.38 16.35
C GLY A 758 -71.33 2.39 16.18
N LEU A 759 -70.50 2.54 17.21
CA LEU A 759 -69.34 3.43 17.14
C LEU A 759 -68.25 2.77 16.27
N LEU A 760 -67.67 3.55 15.36
CA LEU A 760 -66.45 3.21 14.64
C LEU A 760 -65.36 4.18 15.14
N PRO A 761 -64.50 3.75 16.08
CA PRO A 761 -63.51 4.62 16.72
C PRO A 761 -62.47 5.17 15.73
N CYS A 762 -62.08 4.36 14.75
CA CYS A 762 -61.28 4.79 13.60
C CYS A 762 -61.92 4.31 12.30
N ALA A 763 -62.12 5.24 11.35
CA ALA A 763 -62.65 4.93 10.03
C ALA A 763 -61.59 4.26 9.14
N ASP A 764 -60.32 4.63 9.29
CA ASP A 764 -59.20 4.00 8.57
C ASP A 764 -59.03 2.53 8.98
N ALA A 765 -59.22 2.21 10.27
CA ALA A 765 -59.22 0.82 10.75
C ALA A 765 -60.39 0.01 10.19
N ALA A 766 -61.50 0.68 9.87
CA ALA A 766 -62.72 0.10 9.34
C ALA A 766 -62.71 -0.05 7.81
N ASP A 767 -61.85 0.70 7.11
CA ASP A 767 -61.53 0.51 5.69
C ASP A 767 -60.45 -0.57 5.55
N ALA A 768 -60.90 -1.83 5.52
CA ALA A 768 -60.03 -2.99 5.60
C ALA A 768 -59.38 -3.35 4.26
N ASN A 769 -59.97 -2.91 3.14
CA ASN A 769 -59.41 -3.13 1.80
C ASN A 769 -58.67 -1.91 1.23
N ASP A 770 -58.61 -0.80 1.98
CA ASP A 770 -57.86 0.41 1.67
C ASP A 770 -58.32 1.04 0.34
N ASP A 771 -59.64 1.09 0.12
CA ASP A 771 -60.25 1.65 -1.10
C ASP A 771 -60.78 3.09 -0.94
N GLY A 772 -60.59 3.67 0.24
CA GLY A 772 -60.98 5.02 0.62
C GLY A 772 -62.47 5.15 0.97
N SER A 773 -63.13 4.05 1.35
CA SER A 773 -64.57 4.02 1.63
C SER A 773 -65.00 2.87 2.55
N THR A 774 -65.30 3.18 3.81
CA THR A 774 -65.87 2.19 4.76
C THR A 774 -67.27 1.69 4.35
N ASN A 775 -67.36 0.44 3.91
CA ASN A 775 -68.59 -0.21 3.44
C ASN A 775 -68.65 -1.74 3.72
N ILE A 776 -69.58 -2.44 3.09
CA ILE A 776 -69.76 -3.89 3.34
C ILE A 776 -68.60 -4.74 2.78
N ALA A 777 -67.88 -4.23 1.77
CA ALA A 777 -66.71 -4.87 1.20
C ALA A 777 -65.63 -5.08 2.26
N ASP A 778 -65.44 -4.12 3.16
CA ASP A 778 -64.50 -4.18 4.28
C ASP A 778 -64.81 -5.29 5.25
N ALA A 779 -66.08 -5.44 5.63
CA ALA A 779 -66.50 -6.52 6.51
C ALA A 779 -66.28 -7.90 5.87
N VAL A 780 -66.48 -8.00 4.55
CA VAL A 780 -66.15 -9.21 3.79
C VAL A 780 -64.64 -9.43 3.76
N TYR A 781 -63.85 -8.36 3.63
CA TYR A 781 -62.39 -8.40 3.59
C TYR A 781 -61.80 -8.91 4.92
N VAL A 782 -62.25 -8.37 6.06
CA VAL A 782 -61.85 -8.84 7.40
C VAL A 782 -62.19 -10.33 7.57
N LEU A 783 -63.41 -10.76 7.21
CA LEU A 783 -63.81 -12.16 7.33
C LEU A 783 -63.06 -13.09 6.37
N ALA A 784 -62.75 -12.62 5.16
CA ALA A 784 -61.96 -13.36 4.19
C ALA A 784 -60.53 -13.57 4.67
N ASN A 785 -59.93 -12.55 5.30
CA ASN A 785 -58.62 -12.62 5.92
C ASN A 785 -58.61 -13.62 7.09
N LEU A 786 -59.64 -13.62 7.94
CA LEU A 786 -59.75 -14.52 9.09
C LEU A 786 -59.99 -16.00 8.75
N PHE A 787 -60.77 -16.30 7.69
CA PHE A 787 -61.29 -17.65 7.47
C PHE A 787 -60.99 -18.28 6.11
N SER A 788 -60.75 -17.46 5.08
CA SER A 788 -60.74 -17.94 3.69
C SER A 788 -59.39 -17.76 2.99
N GLY A 789 -58.38 -17.19 3.66
CA GLY A 789 -57.07 -16.91 3.05
C GLY A 789 -57.19 -15.91 1.89
N GLY A 790 -58.04 -14.88 2.06
CA GLY A 790 -58.11 -13.76 1.11
C GLY A 790 -56.79 -12.98 1.03
N PRO A 791 -56.69 -11.95 0.16
CA PRO A 791 -55.54 -11.07 0.12
C PRO A 791 -55.22 -10.53 1.53
N GLY A 792 -53.93 -10.40 1.85
CA GLY A 792 -53.50 -9.78 3.10
C GLY A 792 -54.01 -8.33 3.15
N MET A 793 -54.44 -7.88 4.34
CA MET A 793 -54.79 -6.47 4.52
C MET A 793 -53.56 -5.57 4.24
N PRO A 794 -53.73 -4.45 3.51
CA PRO A 794 -52.67 -3.46 3.35
C PRO A 794 -52.23 -2.88 4.69
N ALA A 795 -50.97 -2.43 4.79
CA ALA A 795 -50.48 -1.77 5.99
C ALA A 795 -51.35 -0.55 6.36
N PRO A 796 -51.49 -0.21 7.66
CA PRO A 796 -50.87 -0.83 8.83
C PRO A 796 -51.61 -2.10 9.28
N THR A 797 -50.94 -3.26 9.35
CA THR A 797 -51.57 -4.52 9.81
C THR A 797 -50.97 -5.04 11.09
N GLY A 798 -51.84 -5.59 11.94
CA GLY A 798 -51.50 -6.02 13.28
C GLY A 798 -50.40 -7.10 13.29
N PRO A 799 -49.49 -7.06 14.28
CA PRO A 799 -49.55 -6.23 15.49
C PRO A 799 -48.95 -4.82 15.34
N ALA A 800 -48.51 -4.42 14.14
CA ALA A 800 -47.82 -3.14 13.94
C ALA A 800 -48.83 -1.99 13.74
N CYS A 801 -48.72 -0.98 14.60
CA CYS A 801 -49.40 0.30 14.44
C CYS A 801 -48.73 1.16 13.37
N GLY A 802 -49.52 1.96 12.68
CA GLY A 802 -49.00 2.99 11.80
C GLY A 802 -50.06 3.99 11.35
N PRO A 803 -49.65 5.10 10.72
CA PRO A 803 -50.55 5.99 9.99
C PRO A 803 -51.07 5.31 8.71
N ASP A 804 -52.13 5.87 8.10
CA ASP A 804 -52.58 5.40 6.79
C ASP A 804 -51.53 5.74 5.72
N PRO A 805 -50.94 4.76 5.02
CA PRO A 805 -50.00 5.01 3.92
C PRO A 805 -50.68 5.63 2.69
N THR A 806 -52.00 5.43 2.53
CA THR A 806 -52.76 6.01 1.43
C THR A 806 -53.53 7.22 1.95
N THR A 807 -53.35 8.36 1.28
CA THR A 807 -54.04 9.59 1.72
C THR A 807 -55.46 9.62 1.18
N ASP A 808 -56.45 9.62 2.06
CA ASP A 808 -57.85 9.79 1.70
C ASP A 808 -58.60 10.79 2.63
N ALA A 809 -59.92 10.69 2.71
CA ALA A 809 -60.76 11.56 3.54
C ALA A 809 -61.23 10.90 4.85
N LEU A 810 -60.85 9.65 5.09
CA LEU A 810 -61.11 8.92 6.32
C LEU A 810 -60.10 9.37 7.40
N ASP A 811 -60.49 9.18 8.66
CA ASP A 811 -59.65 9.51 9.80
C ASP A 811 -59.83 8.53 10.97
N CYS A 812 -58.85 8.53 11.86
CA CYS A 812 -58.98 7.96 13.19
C CYS A 812 -59.39 9.00 14.23
N ALA A 813 -60.70 9.13 14.46
CA ALA A 813 -61.22 10.03 15.50
C ALA A 813 -60.79 9.65 16.93
N SER A 814 -60.66 8.36 17.23
CA SER A 814 -60.14 7.85 18.50
C SER A 814 -59.64 6.41 18.35
N TYR A 815 -58.34 6.18 18.44
CA TYR A 815 -57.73 4.85 18.48
C TYR A 815 -56.68 4.83 19.60
N ASN A 816 -56.85 3.97 20.59
CA ASN A 816 -56.02 3.96 21.82
C ASN A 816 -55.19 2.68 21.99
N SER A 817 -55.39 1.70 21.12
CA SER A 817 -54.63 0.44 21.15
C SER A 817 -53.23 0.56 20.55
N CYS A 818 -52.91 1.72 19.96
CA CYS A 818 -51.55 2.10 19.56
C CYS A 818 -50.92 3.04 20.61
N PRO A 819 -49.85 2.62 21.30
CA PRO A 819 -49.22 3.39 22.37
C PRO A 819 -48.42 4.62 21.92
#